data_AF-A0A961EN12-F1
#
_entry.id   AF-A0A961EN12-F1
#
_cell.length_a   1.000
_cell.length_b   1.000
_cell.length_c   1.000
_cell.angle_alpha   90.00
_cell.angle_beta   90.00
_cell.angle_gamma   90.00
#
_symmetry.space_group_name_H-M   'P 1'
#
loop_
_entity.id
_entity.type
_entity.pdbx_description
1 polymer ?
#
loop_
_entity_poly.entity_id
_entity_poly.type
_entity_poly.pdbx_seq_one_letter_code
_entity_poly.pdbx_strand_id
1 'polypeptide(L)'
;VHLIEVDGVMHRVSRDEGGVLRSPAPALVVATPVAVGDEVEAGAPVVVLESMKMETIVSAPFTARVKEVLVKTGTQVETGAALVKLEPVGEDDQLVEATMLDLSRPKAVSRGNGAAGLHRAHDVLEGMLLGFDVEGAAAATALREYLGAREHLVGQGNSPLLDDVELLRVFADFAELSRNRPADGDPHDETRIHSPREHFQGFLRTLDVERAGLPPAFRERLARVLGHYDLPGDRTAPERTPDLEAALFRIFLAQQRSLPEARMATALLRRWLAEPAPHDGLTQAAREVLDRLIVATQVRFPIVGDLARSVRFRWFDQPAVDADRSATLAAIGPELDELDALPEGPERTARLEALADIPERIVSFLGDRLRSGTPRSEPMLAVLIRRHYREHDLSAVQEYAVDGRPFACADYRLDRRDTHLITTLGRLEELAPDAALTRALTREVEAALSRDDAQIALDLYVHAPELPADPDEAAGVLAATFAALPFTGRVRRIAVGVVRDAATEIGYVTLRPQPDGTVVEDRPVRDVHPMVGRRLNLWRLRGFSITRLEAPPDVLLLHCAGIDNPHDQRLVALAQVRQLTLVRDEHGQVTGLPHVERAIAQCLDAIRRARGALATKDIRLDMNHVWIHIWPPVDADIDQLTALRGKIAPLTAGAGIDEVRVEGRIAAAGTRTVPVVARFTSQPGSGVDFTIEPPATARVPTLDAYAEKVIRARRRGLVYPYELQSFIAGEDGTAVELDLDAAGALVPVDRLPGHNHSGIVCARVSTPTELHPEGIDRVLLCGDPLRSLGSVAEPECARIIAALDLAEELRVPVEWFALSAGARIAMDSGTENMDWVARALRRIVEFTQAGGEINIVVAGINVGAQPYWNAEATM
;
A
#
# COMPACT_ATOMS: atom_id res chain seq x y z
N VAL A 1 -12.67 -39.01 -8.68
CA VAL A 1 -11.41 -39.70 -9.02
C VAL A 1 -10.43 -39.36 -7.92
N HIS A 2 -9.90 -40.36 -7.23
CA HIS A 2 -8.92 -40.23 -6.16
C HIS A 2 -7.60 -40.81 -6.66
N LEU A 3 -6.51 -40.13 -6.37
CA LEU A 3 -5.17 -40.67 -6.55
C LEU A 3 -4.74 -41.19 -5.18
N ILE A 4 -4.37 -42.46 -5.11
CA ILE A 4 -3.88 -43.11 -3.90
C ILE A 4 -2.54 -43.74 -4.22
N GLU A 5 -1.55 -43.50 -3.37
CA GLU A 5 -0.25 -44.15 -3.45
C GLU A 5 -0.31 -45.47 -2.67
N VAL A 6 0.11 -46.56 -3.31
CA VAL A 6 0.30 -47.86 -2.65
C VAL A 6 1.71 -48.32 -2.98
N ASP A 7 2.53 -48.52 -1.95
CA ASP A 7 3.92 -49.00 -2.07
C ASP A 7 4.79 -48.20 -3.07
N GLY A 8 4.67 -46.87 -3.08
CA GLY A 8 5.43 -46.01 -3.99
C GLY A 8 4.86 -45.91 -5.40
N VAL A 9 3.71 -46.52 -5.68
CA VAL A 9 3.04 -46.51 -6.98
C VAL A 9 1.75 -45.71 -6.89
N MET A 10 1.60 -44.73 -7.77
CA MET A 10 0.41 -43.88 -7.83
C MET A 10 -0.72 -44.59 -8.58
N HIS A 11 -1.78 -44.94 -7.86
CA HIS A 11 -2.99 -45.54 -8.40
C HIS A 11 -4.11 -44.52 -8.55
N ARG A 12 -4.76 -44.50 -9.71
CA ARG A 12 -5.93 -43.65 -9.99
C ARG A 12 -7.21 -44.45 -9.82
N VAL A 13 -7.97 -44.14 -8.78
CA VAL A 13 -9.25 -44.78 -8.46
C VAL A 13 -10.41 -43.85 -8.84
N SER A 14 -11.20 -44.23 -9.84
CA SER A 14 -12.45 -43.55 -10.21
C SER A 14 -13.67 -44.36 -9.82
N ARG A 15 -14.79 -43.69 -9.50
CA ARG A 15 -16.11 -44.33 -9.29
C ARG A 15 -16.86 -44.60 -10.61
N ASP A 16 -16.15 -44.61 -11.73
CA ASP A 16 -16.75 -44.82 -13.06
C ASP A 16 -16.93 -46.31 -13.35
N GLU A 17 -17.85 -46.64 -14.25
CA GLU A 17 -17.95 -47.96 -14.89
C GLU A 17 -16.58 -48.35 -15.49
N GLY A 18 -16.06 -49.52 -15.13
CA GLY A 18 -14.79 -50.02 -15.67
C GLY A 18 -14.81 -50.06 -17.21
N GLY A 19 -13.69 -49.68 -17.85
CA GLY A 19 -13.51 -49.78 -19.30
C GLY A 19 -13.49 -48.48 -20.11
N VAL A 20 -13.60 -47.29 -19.50
CA VAL A 20 -13.50 -46.01 -20.23
C VAL A 20 -12.04 -45.52 -20.35
N LEU A 21 -11.52 -45.47 -21.58
CA LEU A 21 -10.25 -44.82 -21.90
C LEU A 21 -10.42 -43.31 -21.97
N ARG A 22 -9.52 -42.57 -21.31
CA ARG A 22 -9.57 -41.09 -21.19
C ARG A 22 -8.25 -40.46 -21.63
N SER A 23 -8.32 -39.22 -22.10
CA SER A 23 -7.12 -38.46 -22.50
C SER A 23 -6.21 -38.19 -21.30
N PRO A 24 -4.89 -38.46 -21.38
CA PRO A 24 -3.95 -38.18 -20.29
C PRO A 24 -3.58 -36.69 -20.18
N ALA A 25 -3.75 -35.92 -21.26
CA ALA A 25 -3.42 -34.50 -21.35
C ALA A 25 -4.36 -33.79 -22.35
N PRO A 26 -4.36 -32.44 -22.46
CA PRO A 26 -5.05 -31.74 -23.53
C PRO A 26 -4.34 -32.04 -24.86
N ALA A 27 -5.09 -32.49 -25.86
CA ALA A 27 -4.53 -32.96 -27.13
C ALA A 27 -5.51 -32.84 -28.30
N LEU A 28 -5.00 -32.91 -29.52
CA LEU A 28 -5.81 -33.06 -30.74
C LEU A 28 -5.90 -34.55 -31.09
N VAL A 29 -7.10 -35.05 -31.42
CA VAL A 29 -7.25 -36.43 -31.91
C VAL A 29 -6.78 -36.51 -33.36
N VAL A 30 -5.68 -37.22 -33.62
CA VAL A 30 -5.10 -37.35 -34.97
C VAL A 30 -5.65 -38.59 -35.69
N ALA A 31 -5.90 -39.68 -34.96
CA ALA A 31 -6.47 -40.89 -35.54
C ALA A 31 -7.26 -41.73 -34.53
N THR A 32 -8.27 -42.43 -35.01
CA THR A 32 -9.03 -43.47 -34.28
C THR A 32 -8.94 -44.78 -35.07
N PRO A 33 -7.88 -45.58 -34.89
CA PRO A 33 -7.60 -46.77 -35.70
C PRO A 33 -8.57 -47.95 -35.52
N VAL A 34 -9.52 -47.86 -34.58
CA VAL A 34 -10.50 -48.91 -34.26
C VAL A 34 -11.93 -48.42 -34.50
N ALA A 35 -12.83 -49.34 -34.86
CA ALA A 35 -14.25 -49.10 -35.02
C ALA A 35 -15.07 -49.68 -33.85
N VAL A 36 -16.29 -49.18 -33.67
CA VAL A 36 -17.24 -49.74 -32.69
C VAL A 36 -17.58 -51.18 -33.08
N GLY A 37 -17.40 -52.11 -32.14
CA GLY A 37 -17.61 -53.54 -32.31
C GLY A 37 -16.32 -54.37 -32.43
N ASP A 38 -15.18 -53.73 -32.70
CA ASP A 38 -13.89 -54.40 -32.88
C ASP A 38 -13.41 -55.05 -31.58
N GLU A 39 -12.84 -56.25 -31.67
CA GLU A 39 -12.10 -56.87 -30.58
C GLU A 39 -10.63 -56.44 -30.66
N VAL A 40 -10.13 -55.87 -29.57
CA VAL A 40 -8.76 -55.39 -29.43
C VAL A 40 -8.06 -56.16 -28.33
N GLU A 41 -6.84 -56.62 -28.60
CA GLU A 41 -5.97 -57.25 -27.61
C GLU A 41 -5.40 -56.21 -26.64
N ALA A 42 -5.00 -56.65 -25.45
CA ALA A 42 -4.26 -55.80 -24.52
C ALA A 42 -3.01 -55.21 -25.20
N GLY A 43 -2.83 -53.89 -25.11
CA GLY A 43 -1.74 -53.14 -25.74
C GLY A 43 -2.03 -52.60 -27.15
N ALA A 44 -3.12 -53.03 -27.81
CA ALA A 44 -3.46 -52.56 -29.15
C ALA A 44 -3.79 -51.05 -29.17
N PRO A 45 -3.37 -50.29 -30.21
CA PRO A 45 -3.63 -48.85 -30.31
C PRO A 45 -5.12 -48.58 -30.56
N VAL A 46 -5.72 -47.72 -29.74
CA VAL A 46 -7.16 -47.39 -29.79
C VAL A 46 -7.39 -45.95 -30.27
N VAL A 47 -6.57 -44.99 -29.85
CA VAL A 47 -6.62 -43.58 -30.28
C VAL A 47 -5.19 -43.02 -30.37
N VAL A 48 -4.92 -42.17 -31.36
CA VAL A 48 -3.68 -41.39 -31.47
C VAL A 48 -3.97 -39.92 -31.22
N LEU A 49 -3.23 -39.33 -30.29
CA LEU A 49 -3.36 -37.96 -29.85
C LEU A 49 -2.11 -37.16 -30.22
N GLU A 50 -2.24 -35.88 -30.56
CA GLU A 50 -1.12 -34.94 -30.70
C GLU A 50 -1.15 -33.92 -29.58
N SER A 51 -0.04 -33.83 -28.85
CA SER A 51 0.21 -32.78 -27.86
C SER A 51 1.67 -32.36 -27.95
N MET A 52 1.95 -31.07 -27.80
CA MET A 52 3.31 -30.51 -27.90
C MET A 52 4.06 -30.89 -29.20
N LYS A 53 3.33 -31.00 -30.33
CA LYS A 53 3.85 -31.46 -31.64
C LYS A 53 4.39 -32.90 -31.63
N MET A 54 3.98 -33.71 -30.65
CA MET A 54 4.33 -35.12 -30.54
C MET A 54 3.07 -35.98 -30.52
N GLU A 55 3.11 -37.09 -31.27
CA GLU A 55 2.04 -38.09 -31.26
C GLU A 55 2.18 -39.03 -30.06
N THR A 56 1.06 -39.31 -29.40
CA THR A 56 0.94 -40.21 -28.24
C THR A 56 -0.15 -41.24 -28.53
N ILE A 57 0.22 -42.52 -28.42
CA ILE A 57 -0.69 -43.64 -28.67
C ILE A 57 -1.39 -44.03 -27.36
N VAL A 58 -2.72 -44.07 -27.37
CA VAL A 58 -3.55 -44.58 -26.28
C VAL A 58 -3.92 -46.03 -26.59
N SER A 59 -3.38 -46.96 -25.81
CA SER A 59 -3.57 -48.40 -26.00
C SER A 59 -4.68 -49.00 -25.11
N ALA A 60 -5.25 -50.12 -25.54
CA ALA A 60 -6.19 -50.91 -24.76
C ALA A 60 -5.48 -51.54 -23.54
N PRO A 61 -6.02 -51.41 -22.31
CA PRO A 61 -5.34 -51.91 -21.10
C PRO A 61 -5.54 -53.42 -20.88
N PHE A 62 -6.54 -54.01 -21.52
CA PHE A 62 -6.88 -55.44 -21.48
C PHE A 62 -7.60 -55.84 -22.77
N THR A 63 -7.73 -57.13 -23.04
CA THR A 63 -8.46 -57.65 -24.19
C THR A 63 -9.95 -57.33 -24.08
N ALA A 64 -10.47 -56.58 -25.04
CA ALA A 64 -11.79 -55.97 -24.93
C ALA A 64 -12.46 -55.77 -26.30
N ARG A 65 -13.79 -55.70 -26.31
CA ARG A 65 -14.59 -55.21 -27.42
C ARG A 65 -14.80 -53.70 -27.32
N VAL A 66 -14.60 -52.97 -28.41
CA VAL A 66 -14.85 -51.52 -28.46
C VAL A 66 -16.36 -51.27 -28.45
N LYS A 67 -16.88 -50.76 -27.35
CA LYS A 67 -18.31 -50.51 -27.14
C LYS A 67 -18.75 -49.18 -27.76
N GLU A 68 -17.93 -48.15 -27.65
CA GLU A 68 -18.26 -46.81 -28.14
C GLU A 68 -16.99 -45.98 -28.35
N VAL A 69 -16.87 -45.29 -29.49
CA VAL A 69 -15.83 -44.28 -29.73
C VAL A 69 -16.47 -42.90 -29.59
N LEU A 70 -16.03 -42.13 -28.58
CA LEU A 70 -16.67 -40.89 -28.14
C LEU A 70 -16.10 -39.64 -28.81
N VAL A 71 -15.03 -39.79 -29.59
CA VAL A 71 -14.28 -38.69 -30.22
C VAL A 71 -14.09 -38.92 -31.71
N LYS A 72 -13.84 -37.86 -32.47
CA LYS A 72 -13.54 -37.92 -33.91
C LYS A 72 -12.16 -37.32 -34.19
N THR A 73 -11.53 -37.73 -35.29
CA THR A 73 -10.32 -37.08 -35.80
C THR A 73 -10.54 -35.58 -36.00
N GLY A 74 -9.59 -34.77 -35.57
CA GLY A 74 -9.66 -33.30 -35.58
C GLY A 74 -10.37 -32.69 -34.35
N THR A 75 -10.94 -33.51 -33.45
CA THR A 75 -11.52 -33.01 -32.20
C THR A 75 -10.41 -32.67 -31.20
N GLN A 76 -10.50 -31.48 -30.61
CA GLN A 76 -9.66 -31.10 -29.48
C GLN A 76 -10.27 -31.63 -28.18
N VAL A 77 -9.47 -32.33 -27.38
CA VAL A 77 -9.88 -32.97 -26.13
C VAL A 77 -9.11 -32.41 -24.95
N GLU A 78 -9.80 -32.23 -23.83
CA GLU A 78 -9.20 -31.81 -22.55
C GLU A 78 -8.64 -33.01 -21.77
N THR A 79 -7.80 -32.75 -20.77
CA THR A 79 -7.33 -33.77 -19.84
C THR A 79 -8.50 -34.50 -19.17
N GLY A 80 -8.51 -35.82 -19.26
CA GLY A 80 -9.56 -36.66 -18.67
C GLY A 80 -10.84 -36.79 -19.51
N ALA A 81 -10.92 -36.15 -20.69
CA ALA A 81 -12.02 -36.36 -21.63
C ALA A 81 -12.10 -37.84 -22.03
N ALA A 82 -13.32 -38.39 -22.08
CA ALA A 82 -13.53 -39.78 -22.46
C ALA A 82 -13.32 -39.95 -23.98
N LEU A 83 -12.49 -40.92 -24.34
CA LEU A 83 -12.07 -41.19 -25.72
C LEU A 83 -12.82 -42.39 -26.29
N VAL A 84 -12.76 -43.53 -25.60
CA VAL A 84 -13.36 -44.80 -26.04
C VAL A 84 -13.85 -45.58 -24.82
N LYS A 85 -14.98 -46.29 -24.96
CA LYS A 85 -15.46 -47.27 -23.99
C LYS A 85 -15.15 -48.67 -24.50
N LEU A 86 -14.53 -49.48 -23.64
CA LEU A 86 -14.15 -50.87 -23.89
C LEU A 86 -14.94 -51.78 -22.95
N GLU A 87 -15.34 -52.95 -23.46
CA GLU A 87 -16.01 -54.00 -22.72
C GLU A 87 -15.11 -55.25 -22.68
N PRO A 88 -14.70 -55.75 -21.51
CA PRO A 88 -13.78 -56.89 -21.42
C PRO A 88 -14.35 -58.15 -22.07
N VAL A 89 -13.51 -58.94 -22.75
CA VAL A 89 -13.87 -60.23 -23.35
C VAL A 89 -12.96 -61.31 -22.77
N GLY A 90 -13.43 -62.03 -21.75
CA GLY A 90 -12.71 -63.15 -21.11
C GLY A 90 -13.25 -63.51 -19.71
N GLU A 91 -13.40 -64.81 -19.44
CA GLU A 91 -13.75 -65.36 -18.11
C GLU A 91 -12.55 -65.25 -17.17
N ASP A 92 -12.47 -64.17 -16.41
CA ASP A 92 -11.73 -64.13 -15.14
C ASP A 92 -12.54 -63.27 -14.15
N ASP A 93 -13.73 -63.77 -13.85
CA ASP A 93 -14.56 -63.30 -12.73
C ASP A 93 -14.02 -63.93 -11.43
N GLN A 94 -12.74 -63.74 -11.13
CA GLN A 94 -12.23 -63.90 -9.77
C GLN A 94 -12.43 -62.58 -9.04
N LEU A 95 -13.69 -62.34 -8.65
CA LEU A 95 -14.01 -61.45 -7.55
C LEU A 95 -13.32 -62.01 -6.30
N VAL A 96 -12.11 -61.53 -6.02
CA VAL A 96 -11.52 -61.64 -4.69
C VAL A 96 -12.52 -60.94 -3.76
N GLU A 97 -13.18 -61.70 -2.88
CA GLU A 97 -13.92 -61.14 -1.74
C GLU A 97 -12.91 -60.39 -0.86
N ALA A 98 -12.63 -59.15 -1.24
CA ALA A 98 -11.96 -58.21 -0.37
C ALA A 98 -12.92 -57.99 0.81
N THR A 99 -12.47 -58.38 2.01
CA THR A 99 -13.15 -58.01 3.23
C THR A 99 -13.35 -56.50 3.21
N MET A 100 -14.59 -56.03 3.10
CA MET A 100 -14.86 -54.60 3.18
C MET A 100 -14.37 -54.13 4.55
N LEU A 101 -13.24 -53.44 4.56
CA LEU A 101 -12.79 -52.73 5.74
C LEU A 101 -13.81 -51.62 5.97
N ASP A 102 -14.59 -51.76 7.05
CA ASP A 102 -15.51 -50.72 7.46
C ASP A 102 -14.71 -49.51 7.95
N LEU A 103 -14.42 -48.59 7.01
CA LEU A 103 -13.84 -47.27 7.27
C LEU A 103 -14.92 -46.26 7.71
N SER A 104 -16.05 -46.71 8.24
CA SER A 104 -17.02 -45.80 8.82
C SER A 104 -16.34 -44.98 9.91
N ARG A 105 -16.31 -43.67 9.66
CA ARG A 105 -15.68 -42.68 10.55
C ARG A 105 -16.14 -42.93 11.98
N PRO A 106 -15.26 -42.83 12.99
CA PRO A 106 -15.70 -42.77 14.38
C PRO A 106 -16.82 -41.73 14.48
N LYS A 107 -17.95 -42.10 15.11
CA LYS A 107 -19.12 -41.22 15.28
C LYS A 107 -18.64 -39.83 15.67
N ALA A 108 -19.02 -38.82 14.89
CA ALA A 108 -18.66 -37.43 15.11
C ALA A 108 -18.86 -37.09 16.59
N VAL A 109 -17.74 -36.94 17.31
CA VAL A 109 -17.73 -36.50 18.70
C VAL A 109 -18.47 -35.17 18.73
N SER A 110 -19.46 -35.05 19.61
CA SER A 110 -20.29 -33.85 19.74
C SER A 110 -19.42 -32.58 19.64
N ARG A 111 -19.68 -31.77 18.60
CA ARG A 111 -19.04 -30.47 18.37
C ARG A 111 -19.59 -29.48 19.41
N GLY A 112 -19.22 -29.68 20.67
CA GLY A 112 -19.53 -28.74 21.74
C GLY A 112 -18.67 -27.48 21.60
N ASN A 113 -19.23 -26.32 21.94
CA ASN A 113 -18.55 -25.02 21.88
C ASN A 113 -17.69 -24.71 23.13
N GLY A 114 -17.43 -25.69 23.99
CA GLY A 114 -16.59 -25.53 25.19
C GLY A 114 -15.08 -25.70 24.91
N ALA A 115 -14.26 -25.78 25.97
CA ALA A 115 -12.80 -25.93 25.87
C ALA A 115 -12.36 -27.12 24.99
N ALA A 116 -13.04 -28.27 25.09
CA ALA A 116 -12.76 -29.42 24.23
C ALA A 116 -13.09 -29.17 22.75
N GLY A 117 -14.01 -28.25 22.45
CA GLY A 117 -14.27 -27.78 21.09
C GLY A 117 -13.20 -26.85 20.56
N LEU A 118 -12.71 -25.95 21.43
CA LEU A 118 -11.61 -25.05 21.11
C LEU A 118 -10.34 -25.84 20.74
N HIS A 119 -9.86 -26.73 21.62
CA HIS A 119 -8.64 -27.51 21.36
C HIS A 119 -8.74 -28.35 20.09
N ARG A 120 -9.89 -28.99 19.83
CA ARG A 120 -10.05 -29.73 18.55
C ARG A 120 -9.96 -28.83 17.33
N ALA A 121 -10.54 -27.63 17.39
CA ALA A 121 -10.46 -26.68 16.28
C ALA A 121 -9.04 -26.08 16.17
N HIS A 122 -8.36 -25.90 17.30
CA HIS A 122 -6.95 -25.52 17.38
C HIS A 122 -6.06 -26.55 16.68
N ASP A 123 -6.15 -27.83 17.05
CA ASP A 123 -5.36 -28.92 16.45
C ASP A 123 -5.54 -29.00 14.93
N VAL A 124 -6.76 -28.75 14.45
CA VAL A 124 -7.05 -28.71 13.01
C VAL A 124 -6.38 -27.51 12.34
N LEU A 125 -6.43 -26.32 12.95
CA LEU A 125 -5.77 -25.13 12.42
C LEU A 125 -4.25 -25.26 12.46
N GLU A 126 -3.69 -25.79 13.54
CA GLU A 126 -2.27 -26.09 13.68
C GLU A 126 -1.82 -27.11 12.63
N GLY A 127 -2.55 -28.21 12.45
CA GLY A 127 -2.26 -29.19 11.41
C GLY A 127 -2.28 -28.58 9.99
N MET A 128 -3.19 -27.63 9.73
CA MET A 128 -3.19 -26.88 8.46
C MET A 128 -1.93 -26.02 8.29
N LEU A 129 -1.50 -25.30 9.34
CA LEU A 129 -0.28 -24.48 9.33
C LEU A 129 0.98 -25.33 9.13
N LEU A 130 1.00 -26.54 9.68
CA LEU A 130 2.11 -27.48 9.56
C LEU A 130 2.10 -28.27 8.23
N GLY A 131 1.15 -28.01 7.32
CA GLY A 131 1.10 -28.64 6.00
C GLY A 131 0.51 -30.05 5.99
N PHE A 132 -0.21 -30.45 7.03
CA PHE A 132 -0.98 -31.71 7.04
C PHE A 132 -2.25 -31.59 6.18
N ASP A 133 -2.70 -32.73 5.67
CA ASP A 133 -3.94 -32.81 4.91
C ASP A 133 -5.11 -32.96 5.86
N VAL A 134 -5.94 -31.92 5.90
CA VAL A 134 -7.17 -31.89 6.68
C VAL A 134 -8.35 -32.16 5.74
N GLU A 135 -9.32 -32.96 6.18
CA GLU A 135 -10.53 -33.22 5.42
C GLU A 135 -11.21 -31.91 4.97
N GLY A 136 -11.58 -31.79 3.68
CA GLY A 136 -12.03 -30.52 3.10
C GLY A 136 -13.23 -29.87 3.79
N ALA A 137 -14.11 -30.65 4.41
CA ALA A 137 -15.22 -30.13 5.21
C ALA A 137 -14.77 -29.55 6.56
N ALA A 138 -13.78 -30.17 7.22
CA ALA A 138 -13.22 -29.70 8.48
C ALA A 138 -12.32 -28.46 8.26
N ALA A 139 -11.48 -28.47 7.23
CA ALA A 139 -10.64 -27.32 6.87
C ALA A 139 -11.45 -26.05 6.56
N ALA A 140 -12.63 -26.20 5.94
CA ALA A 140 -13.51 -25.09 5.60
C ALA A 140 -14.22 -24.47 6.81
N THR A 141 -14.41 -25.23 7.89
CA THR A 141 -15.14 -24.77 9.09
C THR A 141 -14.25 -24.53 10.29
N ALA A 142 -13.01 -25.02 10.30
CA ALA A 142 -12.07 -24.97 11.43
C ALA A 142 -11.95 -23.58 12.06
N LEU A 143 -11.66 -22.54 11.25
CA LEU A 143 -11.54 -21.17 11.77
C LEU A 143 -12.86 -20.67 12.38
N ARG A 144 -14.01 -21.01 11.77
CA ARG A 144 -15.32 -20.60 12.28
C ARG A 144 -15.65 -21.30 13.59
N GLU A 145 -15.34 -22.60 13.68
CA GLU A 145 -15.53 -23.41 14.88
C GLU A 145 -14.63 -22.95 16.02
N TYR A 146 -13.36 -22.67 15.73
CA TYR A 146 -12.41 -22.09 16.68
C TYR A 146 -12.92 -20.76 17.21
N LEU A 147 -13.27 -19.81 16.33
CA LEU A 147 -13.78 -18.50 16.75
C LEU A 147 -15.08 -18.59 17.55
N GLY A 148 -15.98 -19.53 17.21
CA GLY A 148 -17.23 -19.74 17.94
C GLY A 148 -17.01 -20.33 19.34
N ALA A 149 -16.12 -21.31 19.48
CA ALA A 149 -15.74 -21.87 20.78
C ALA A 149 -14.98 -20.85 21.64
N ARG A 150 -14.11 -20.07 21.01
CA ARG A 150 -13.38 -18.95 21.63
C ARG A 150 -14.35 -17.92 22.23
N GLU A 151 -15.33 -17.47 21.46
CA GLU A 151 -16.34 -16.50 21.90
C GLU A 151 -17.20 -17.05 23.05
N HIS A 152 -17.54 -18.35 23.02
CA HIS A 152 -18.25 -19.01 24.11
C HIS A 152 -17.42 -19.04 25.41
N LEU A 153 -16.12 -19.33 25.33
CA LEU A 153 -15.22 -19.36 26.49
C LEU A 153 -15.02 -17.97 27.10
N VAL A 154 -14.83 -16.95 26.26
CA VAL A 154 -14.75 -15.55 26.70
C VAL A 154 -16.04 -15.14 27.40
N GLY A 155 -17.21 -15.55 26.88
CA GLY A 155 -18.51 -15.33 27.53
C GLY A 155 -18.67 -16.04 28.89
N GLN A 156 -17.87 -17.07 29.16
CA GLN A 156 -17.80 -17.77 30.46
C GLN A 156 -16.72 -17.19 31.40
N GLY A 157 -15.98 -16.16 30.99
CA GLY A 157 -14.88 -15.56 31.75
C GLY A 157 -13.55 -16.33 31.67
N ASN A 158 -13.41 -17.28 30.74
CA ASN A 158 -12.14 -17.99 30.50
C ASN A 158 -11.35 -17.32 29.37
N SER A 159 -10.02 -17.30 29.47
CA SER A 159 -9.13 -16.70 28.46
C SER A 159 -8.56 -17.76 27.51
N PRO A 160 -8.87 -17.70 26.20
CA PRO A 160 -8.27 -18.57 25.17
C PRO A 160 -6.95 -18.00 24.61
N LEU A 161 -6.32 -17.07 25.34
CA LEU A 161 -5.17 -16.31 24.84
C LEU A 161 -3.93 -17.19 24.59
N LEU A 162 -3.75 -18.25 25.40
CA LEU A 162 -2.64 -19.17 25.23
C LEU A 162 -2.72 -19.88 23.86
N ASP A 163 -3.88 -20.45 23.53
CA ASP A 163 -4.15 -21.08 22.24
C ASP A 163 -3.96 -20.11 21.07
N ASP A 164 -4.42 -18.86 21.23
CA ASP A 164 -4.22 -17.82 20.21
C ASP A 164 -2.72 -17.52 19.98
N VAL A 165 -1.93 -17.42 21.06
CA VAL A 165 -0.47 -17.16 20.99
C VAL A 165 0.25 -18.32 20.30
N GLU A 166 -0.14 -19.57 20.56
CA GLU A 166 0.46 -20.76 19.95
C GLU A 166 0.25 -20.79 18.43
N LEU A 167 -1.00 -20.62 17.95
CA LEU A 167 -1.30 -20.54 16.52
C LEU A 167 -0.55 -19.39 15.82
N LEU A 168 -0.50 -18.22 16.46
CA LEU A 168 0.21 -17.06 15.92
C LEU A 168 1.74 -17.27 15.89
N ARG A 169 2.29 -18.03 16.84
CA ARG A 169 3.72 -18.37 16.88
C ARG A 169 4.10 -19.32 15.75
N VAL A 170 3.32 -20.38 15.53
CA VAL A 170 3.52 -21.30 14.39
C VAL A 170 3.47 -20.51 13.07
N PHE A 171 2.45 -19.65 12.91
CA PHE A 171 2.36 -18.79 11.73
C PHE A 171 3.60 -17.88 11.55
N ALA A 172 4.10 -17.27 12.63
CA ALA A 172 5.29 -16.42 12.58
C ALA A 172 6.55 -17.20 12.15
N ASP A 173 6.75 -18.43 12.66
CA ASP A 173 7.90 -19.28 12.29
C ASP A 173 7.92 -19.57 10.78
N PHE A 174 6.78 -19.96 10.20
CA PHE A 174 6.65 -20.23 8.76
C PHE A 174 6.77 -18.97 7.91
N ALA A 175 6.20 -17.85 8.38
CA ALA A 175 6.34 -16.56 7.71
C ALA A 175 7.81 -16.12 7.64
N GLU A 176 8.58 -16.30 8.71
CA GLU A 176 10.01 -15.96 8.75
C GLU A 176 10.85 -16.79 7.78
N LEU A 177 10.57 -18.09 7.65
CA LEU A 177 11.28 -19.03 6.78
C LEU A 177 11.02 -18.77 5.29
N SER A 178 9.81 -18.30 4.96
CA SER A 178 9.32 -18.19 3.59
C SER A 178 9.40 -16.77 2.99
N ARG A 179 10.23 -15.90 3.59
CA ARG A 179 10.43 -14.52 3.11
C ARG A 179 11.15 -14.49 1.76
N ASN A 180 10.61 -13.70 0.84
CA ASN A 180 11.16 -13.49 -0.51
C ASN A 180 12.16 -12.33 -0.59
N ARG A 181 12.46 -11.66 0.53
CA ARG A 181 13.45 -10.58 0.64
C ARG A 181 14.16 -10.66 2.01
N PRO A 182 15.43 -10.23 2.11
CA PRO A 182 16.11 -10.04 3.40
C PRO A 182 15.37 -9.02 4.29
N ALA A 183 15.47 -9.15 5.61
CA ALA A 183 14.91 -8.16 6.55
C ALA A 183 15.98 -7.15 6.99
N ASP A 184 15.55 -5.93 7.34
CA ASP A 184 16.43 -4.96 7.98
C ASP A 184 16.79 -5.49 9.39
N GLY A 185 18.06 -5.87 9.57
CA GLY A 185 18.59 -6.54 10.76
C GLY A 185 19.44 -7.80 10.47
N ASP A 186 19.37 -8.36 9.26
CA ASP A 186 20.38 -9.34 8.80
C ASP A 186 21.69 -8.57 8.48
N PRO A 187 22.89 -9.08 8.87
CA PRO A 187 24.15 -8.34 8.72
C PRO A 187 24.34 -7.84 7.28
N HIS A 188 24.67 -6.56 7.14
CA HIS A 188 24.95 -5.92 5.86
C HIS A 188 26.23 -6.49 5.26
N ASP A 189 26.09 -7.54 4.46
CA ASP A 189 27.15 -7.98 3.56
C ASP A 189 26.81 -7.52 2.13
N GLU A 190 27.83 -7.11 1.38
CA GLU A 190 27.73 -6.55 0.02
C GLU A 190 27.13 -7.55 -1.00
N THR A 191 26.91 -8.80 -0.58
CA THR A 191 26.39 -9.93 -1.38
C THR A 191 24.92 -10.26 -1.07
N ARG A 192 24.02 -9.28 -1.03
CA ARG A 192 22.54 -9.45 -0.90
C ARG A 192 21.88 -10.11 -2.14
N ILE A 193 22.36 -11.28 -2.55
CA ILE A 193 21.81 -11.97 -3.73
C ILE A 193 20.64 -12.89 -3.34
N HIS A 194 20.59 -13.41 -2.09
CA HIS A 194 19.66 -14.48 -1.72
C HIS A 194 18.67 -14.16 -0.60
N SER A 195 17.40 -14.55 -0.80
CA SER A 195 16.34 -14.47 0.20
C SER A 195 16.26 -15.72 1.10
N PRO A 196 15.62 -15.66 2.29
CA PRO A 196 15.36 -16.85 3.12
C PRO A 196 14.67 -17.99 2.36
N ARG A 197 13.77 -17.66 1.43
CA ARG A 197 13.15 -18.64 0.54
C ARG A 197 14.16 -19.31 -0.39
N GLU A 198 15.12 -18.57 -0.94
CA GLU A 198 16.18 -19.14 -1.77
C GLU A 198 17.13 -20.01 -0.96
N HIS A 199 17.48 -19.62 0.26
CA HIS A 199 18.22 -20.47 1.19
C HIS A 199 17.47 -21.78 1.46
N PHE A 200 16.15 -21.73 1.70
CA PHE A 200 15.34 -22.93 1.87
C PHE A 200 15.31 -23.80 0.60
N GLN A 201 15.12 -23.20 -0.57
CA GLN A 201 15.13 -23.94 -1.84
C GLN A 201 16.50 -24.54 -2.17
N GLY A 202 17.58 -23.84 -1.83
CA GLY A 202 18.95 -24.35 -1.92
C GLY A 202 19.15 -25.55 -1.00
N PHE A 203 18.70 -25.45 0.25
CA PHE A 203 18.75 -26.54 1.22
C PHE A 203 17.95 -27.76 0.76
N LEU A 204 16.77 -27.60 0.17
CA LEU A 204 15.97 -28.71 -0.36
C LEU A 204 16.68 -29.52 -1.45
N ARG A 205 17.70 -28.95 -2.12
CA ARG A 205 18.49 -29.66 -3.15
C ARG A 205 19.59 -30.53 -2.55
N THR A 206 20.11 -30.19 -1.38
CA THR A 206 21.29 -30.85 -0.78
C THR A 206 20.96 -31.62 0.49
N LEU A 207 19.96 -31.16 1.25
CA LEU A 207 19.62 -31.61 2.62
C LEU A 207 20.82 -31.56 3.57
N ASP A 208 21.76 -30.66 3.30
CA ASP A 208 23.00 -30.49 4.02
C ASP A 208 23.27 -28.98 4.18
N VAL A 209 23.40 -28.55 5.44
CA VAL A 209 23.50 -27.15 5.85
C VAL A 209 24.81 -26.51 5.38
N GLU A 210 25.91 -27.26 5.42
CA GLU A 210 27.24 -26.79 5.02
C GLU A 210 27.31 -26.68 3.50
N ARG A 211 26.81 -27.69 2.78
CA ARG A 211 26.79 -27.70 1.31
C ARG A 211 25.85 -26.66 0.72
N ALA A 212 24.76 -26.32 1.41
CA ALA A 212 23.84 -25.25 1.01
C ALA A 212 24.34 -23.84 1.41
N GLY A 213 25.42 -23.73 2.19
CA GLY A 213 25.97 -22.44 2.62
C GLY A 213 24.98 -21.61 3.44
N LEU A 214 24.24 -22.25 4.36
CA LEU A 214 23.18 -21.56 5.10
C LEU A 214 23.74 -20.65 6.20
N PRO A 215 23.34 -19.36 6.24
CA PRO A 215 23.74 -18.44 7.31
C PRO A 215 23.27 -18.91 8.71
N PRO A 216 24.02 -18.62 9.80
CA PRO A 216 23.63 -18.99 11.17
C PRO A 216 22.21 -18.53 11.55
N ALA A 217 21.85 -17.29 11.22
CA ALA A 217 20.52 -16.75 11.47
C ALA A 217 19.40 -17.52 10.74
N PHE A 218 19.70 -18.10 9.57
CA PHE A 218 18.75 -18.95 8.84
C PHE A 218 18.63 -20.35 9.48
N ARG A 219 19.74 -20.91 9.98
CA ARG A 219 19.74 -22.20 10.70
C ARG A 219 18.84 -22.17 11.93
N GLU A 220 18.85 -21.09 12.69
CA GLU A 220 17.96 -20.92 13.85
C GLU A 220 16.48 -20.84 13.44
N ARG A 221 16.17 -20.14 12.33
CA ARG A 221 14.80 -20.07 11.77
C ARG A 221 14.32 -21.46 11.35
N LEU A 222 15.18 -22.21 10.66
CA LEU A 222 14.89 -23.58 10.25
C LEU A 222 14.67 -24.50 11.46
N ALA A 223 15.53 -24.41 12.49
CA ALA A 223 15.41 -25.20 13.71
C ALA A 223 14.09 -24.95 14.46
N ARG A 224 13.58 -23.71 14.47
CA ARG A 224 12.25 -23.40 15.05
C ARG A 224 11.13 -24.08 14.30
N VAL A 225 11.12 -24.01 12.96
CA VAL A 225 10.08 -24.66 12.14
C VAL A 225 10.16 -26.18 12.27
N LEU A 226 11.37 -26.74 12.21
CA LEU A 226 11.59 -28.17 12.46
C LEU A 226 11.16 -28.59 13.87
N GLY A 227 11.12 -27.65 14.82
CA GLY A 227 10.69 -27.92 16.19
C GLY A 227 9.22 -28.28 16.35
N HIS A 228 8.39 -27.99 15.35
CA HIS A 228 6.98 -28.40 15.28
C HIS A 228 6.78 -29.82 14.75
N TYR A 229 7.86 -30.46 14.28
CA TYR A 229 7.86 -31.85 13.84
C TYR A 229 8.68 -32.65 14.86
N ASP A 230 8.18 -33.79 15.34
CA ASP A 230 8.81 -34.61 16.37
C ASP A 230 10.11 -35.29 15.88
N LEU A 231 11.13 -34.49 15.61
CA LEU A 231 12.42 -34.91 15.07
C LEU A 231 13.44 -35.17 16.18
N PRO A 232 14.14 -36.32 16.17
CA PRO A 232 15.25 -36.59 17.06
C PRO A 232 16.53 -35.86 16.62
N GLY A 233 17.40 -35.49 17.58
CA GLY A 233 18.72 -34.92 17.31
C GLY A 233 18.81 -33.38 17.30
N ASP A 234 19.94 -32.85 16.82
CA ASP A 234 20.18 -31.40 16.73
C ASP A 234 19.45 -30.79 15.52
N ARG A 235 18.49 -29.90 15.80
CA ARG A 235 17.65 -29.24 14.79
C ARG A 235 18.38 -28.11 14.05
N THR A 236 19.51 -27.63 14.56
CA THR A 236 20.32 -26.56 13.93
C THR A 236 21.28 -27.09 12.86
N ALA A 237 21.53 -28.40 12.87
CA ALA A 237 22.31 -29.14 11.88
C ALA A 237 21.69 -30.55 11.69
N PRO A 238 20.48 -30.63 11.09
CA PRO A 238 19.76 -31.89 11.02
C PRO A 238 20.45 -32.87 10.07
N GLU A 239 20.65 -34.11 10.52
CA GLU A 239 21.13 -35.19 9.68
C GLU A 239 20.03 -35.67 8.73
N ARG A 240 20.40 -36.13 7.53
CA ARG A 240 19.45 -36.63 6.55
C ARG A 240 18.80 -37.94 7.03
N THR A 241 17.55 -37.85 7.47
CA THR A 241 16.71 -39.00 7.87
C THR A 241 15.38 -39.00 7.12
N PRO A 242 14.68 -40.15 7.04
CA PRO A 242 13.33 -40.21 6.48
C PRO A 242 12.34 -39.26 7.17
N ASP A 243 12.47 -39.09 8.49
CA ASP A 243 11.62 -38.18 9.28
C ASP A 243 11.87 -36.71 8.90
N LEU A 244 13.14 -36.34 8.66
CA LEU A 244 13.49 -35.01 8.15
C LEU A 244 12.91 -34.78 6.75
N GLU A 245 13.03 -35.75 5.84
CA GLU A 245 12.46 -35.63 4.48
C GLU A 245 10.93 -35.47 4.52
N ALA A 246 10.24 -36.21 5.40
CA ALA A 246 8.81 -36.07 5.62
C ALA A 246 8.43 -34.70 6.19
N ALA A 247 9.18 -34.20 7.18
CA ALA A 247 8.98 -32.87 7.76
C ALA A 247 9.19 -31.77 6.70
N LEU A 248 10.26 -31.85 5.90
CA LEU A 248 10.56 -30.89 4.85
C LEU A 248 9.51 -30.87 3.74
N PHE A 249 8.97 -32.04 3.36
CA PHE A 249 7.86 -32.12 2.43
C PHE A 249 6.62 -31.41 2.98
N ARG A 250 6.29 -31.60 4.26
CA ARG A 250 5.18 -30.91 4.94
C ARG A 250 5.41 -29.40 5.00
N ILE A 251 6.62 -28.96 5.34
CA ILE A 251 7.00 -27.54 5.33
C ILE A 251 6.83 -26.93 3.94
N PHE A 252 7.25 -27.65 2.90
CA PHE A 252 7.09 -27.22 1.51
C PHE A 252 5.61 -27.08 1.13
N LEU A 253 4.76 -28.03 1.52
CA LEU A 253 3.31 -27.96 1.30
C LEU A 253 2.66 -26.78 2.03
N ALA A 254 3.03 -26.53 3.29
CA ALA A 254 2.55 -25.39 4.06
C ALA A 254 2.85 -24.05 3.34
N GLN A 255 4.08 -23.89 2.83
CA GLN A 255 4.47 -22.66 2.12
C GLN A 255 3.64 -22.37 0.85
N GLN A 256 3.03 -23.39 0.25
CA GLN A 256 2.12 -23.25 -0.91
C GLN A 256 0.71 -22.78 -0.52
N ARG A 257 0.30 -22.92 0.75
CA ARG A 257 -1.07 -22.70 1.24
C ARG A 257 -1.23 -21.39 2.05
N SER A 258 -0.79 -20.25 1.52
CA SER A 258 -0.68 -19.01 2.33
C SER A 258 -1.98 -18.24 2.63
N LEU A 259 -3.07 -18.46 1.89
CA LEU A 259 -4.29 -17.63 2.04
C LEU A 259 -5.14 -17.97 3.28
N PRO A 260 -5.39 -19.25 3.62
CA PRO A 260 -6.13 -19.61 4.84
C PRO A 260 -5.40 -19.20 6.12
N GLU A 261 -4.07 -19.32 6.14
CA GLU A 261 -3.21 -19.02 7.29
C GLU A 261 -3.24 -17.52 7.64
N ALA A 262 -3.07 -16.66 6.62
CA ALA A 262 -3.17 -15.22 6.79
C ALA A 262 -4.57 -14.77 7.26
N ARG A 263 -5.63 -15.46 6.80
CA ARG A 263 -7.01 -15.21 7.26
C ARG A 263 -7.19 -15.56 8.73
N MET A 264 -6.61 -16.67 9.20
CA MET A 264 -6.60 -17.04 10.61
C MET A 264 -5.90 -15.97 11.46
N ALA A 265 -4.65 -15.62 11.14
CA ALA A 265 -3.89 -14.61 11.88
C ALA A 265 -4.61 -13.25 11.91
N THR A 266 -5.18 -12.82 10.77
CA THR A 266 -6.00 -11.59 10.67
C THR A 266 -7.23 -11.66 11.58
N ALA A 267 -7.93 -12.79 11.61
CA ALA A 267 -9.13 -12.94 12.42
C ALA A 267 -8.83 -12.90 13.93
N LEU A 268 -7.76 -13.55 14.37
CA LEU A 268 -7.31 -13.53 15.77
C LEU A 268 -6.89 -12.13 16.21
N LEU A 269 -6.01 -11.48 15.42
CA LEU A 269 -5.53 -10.13 15.75
C LEU A 269 -6.66 -9.08 15.75
N ARG A 270 -7.69 -9.23 14.90
CA ARG A 270 -8.88 -8.37 14.96
C ARG A 270 -9.68 -8.55 16.25
N ARG A 271 -9.75 -9.77 16.81
CA ARG A 271 -10.39 -10.03 18.11
C ARG A 271 -9.56 -9.45 19.24
N TRP A 272 -8.24 -9.68 19.25
CA TRP A 272 -7.32 -9.06 20.20
C TRP A 272 -7.41 -7.53 20.16
N LEU A 273 -7.57 -6.94 18.97
CA LEU A 273 -7.75 -5.49 18.81
C LEU A 273 -9.05 -4.98 19.41
N ALA A 274 -10.06 -5.82 19.69
CA ALA A 274 -11.30 -5.43 20.36
C ALA A 274 -11.30 -5.75 21.86
N GLU A 275 -10.39 -6.60 22.33
CA GLU A 275 -10.31 -7.11 23.70
C GLU A 275 -9.37 -6.25 24.59
N PRO A 276 -9.53 -6.29 25.92
CA PRO A 276 -8.58 -5.66 26.84
C PRO A 276 -7.22 -6.35 26.80
N ALA A 277 -6.19 -5.64 27.27
CA ALA A 277 -4.84 -6.21 27.40
C ALA A 277 -4.85 -7.38 28.41
N PRO A 278 -4.01 -8.41 28.21
CA PRO A 278 -3.85 -9.46 29.19
C PRO A 278 -3.34 -8.92 30.53
N HIS A 279 -3.87 -9.44 31.64
CA HIS A 279 -3.43 -9.11 33.00
C HIS A 279 -2.59 -10.23 33.65
N ASP A 280 -2.40 -11.36 32.96
CA ASP A 280 -1.76 -12.57 33.47
C ASP A 280 -0.30 -12.74 33.00
N GLY A 281 0.37 -13.83 33.42
CA GLY A 281 1.73 -14.20 33.00
C GLY A 281 1.94 -14.40 31.49
N LEU A 282 0.88 -14.31 30.68
CA LEU A 282 0.91 -14.39 29.22
C LEU A 282 1.25 -13.06 28.53
N THR A 283 1.35 -11.96 29.28
CA THR A 283 1.69 -10.62 28.78
C THR A 283 2.98 -10.62 27.95
N GLN A 284 4.03 -11.27 28.45
CA GLN A 284 5.32 -11.35 27.77
C GLN A 284 5.24 -12.19 26.49
N ALA A 285 4.59 -13.35 26.54
CA ALA A 285 4.42 -14.22 25.39
C ALA A 285 3.61 -13.55 24.26
N ALA A 286 2.55 -12.81 24.62
CA ALA A 286 1.76 -12.02 23.69
C ALA A 286 2.58 -10.87 23.07
N ARG A 287 3.42 -10.19 23.85
CA ARG A 287 4.31 -9.16 23.33
C ARG A 287 5.34 -9.72 22.35
N GLU A 288 6.00 -10.82 22.72
CA GLU A 288 7.01 -11.49 21.88
C GLU A 288 6.41 -11.96 20.55
N VAL A 289 5.24 -12.59 20.55
CA VAL A 289 4.61 -13.05 19.30
C VAL A 289 4.21 -11.87 18.40
N LEU A 290 3.70 -10.77 18.97
CA LEU A 290 3.37 -9.56 18.22
C LEU A 290 4.62 -8.93 17.59
N ASP A 291 5.71 -8.79 18.34
CA ASP A 291 6.98 -8.25 17.84
C ASP A 291 7.52 -9.11 16.68
N ARG A 292 7.46 -10.43 16.81
CA ARG A 292 7.86 -11.36 15.74
C ARG A 292 6.96 -11.25 14.51
N LEU A 293 5.64 -11.23 14.68
CA LEU A 293 4.69 -11.07 13.58
C LEU A 293 4.94 -9.77 12.81
N ILE A 294 5.19 -8.66 13.53
CA ILE A 294 5.48 -7.35 12.94
C ILE A 294 6.69 -7.41 12.01
N VAL A 295 7.69 -8.23 12.27
CA VAL A 295 8.89 -8.38 11.42
C VAL A 295 8.68 -9.43 10.33
N ALA A 296 8.10 -10.59 10.69
CA ALA A 296 7.94 -11.73 9.79
C ALA A 296 7.00 -11.44 8.61
N THR A 297 6.01 -10.58 8.81
CA THR A 297 4.88 -10.41 7.88
C THR A 297 4.96 -9.16 7.00
N GLN A 298 5.96 -8.29 7.19
CA GLN A 298 6.02 -6.93 6.62
C GLN A 298 5.79 -6.85 5.10
N VAL A 299 6.29 -7.83 4.35
CA VAL A 299 6.22 -7.82 2.87
C VAL A 299 5.13 -8.75 2.34
N ARG A 300 5.01 -9.95 2.91
CA ARG A 300 4.12 -11.01 2.38
C ARG A 300 2.69 -10.89 2.89
N PHE A 301 2.51 -10.45 4.14
CA PHE A 301 1.20 -10.32 4.79
C PHE A 301 1.08 -8.98 5.54
N PRO A 302 1.13 -7.84 4.83
CA PRO A 302 1.19 -6.52 5.46
C PRO A 302 0.04 -6.26 6.44
N ILE A 303 -1.17 -6.75 6.11
CA ILE A 303 -2.35 -6.65 6.99
C ILE A 303 -2.11 -7.30 8.36
N VAL A 304 -1.40 -8.43 8.42
CA VAL A 304 -1.10 -9.11 9.69
C VAL A 304 -0.10 -8.29 10.50
N GLY A 305 0.94 -7.74 9.88
CA GLY A 305 1.91 -6.88 10.54
C GLY A 305 1.30 -5.58 11.06
N ASP A 306 0.40 -4.97 10.29
CA ASP A 306 -0.36 -3.76 10.69
C ASP A 306 -1.24 -4.03 11.91
N LEU A 307 -1.99 -5.14 11.87
CA LEU A 307 -2.86 -5.54 12.98
C LEU A 307 -2.04 -5.89 14.22
N ALA A 308 -0.92 -6.61 14.09
CA ALA A 308 -0.06 -6.96 15.21
C ALA A 308 0.51 -5.70 15.90
N ARG A 309 0.95 -4.71 15.11
CA ARG A 309 1.40 -3.41 15.64
C ARG A 309 0.27 -2.65 16.32
N SER A 310 -0.92 -2.67 15.75
CA SER A 310 -2.11 -2.01 16.31
C SER A 310 -2.51 -2.63 17.65
N VAL A 311 -2.47 -3.96 17.76
CA VAL A 311 -2.75 -4.68 19.01
C VAL A 311 -1.67 -4.39 20.06
N ARG A 312 -0.38 -4.48 19.69
CA ARG A 312 0.75 -4.16 20.58
C ARG A 312 0.61 -2.75 21.15
N PHE A 313 0.31 -1.79 20.29
CA PHE A 313 0.05 -0.41 20.71
C PHE A 313 -1.15 -0.35 21.66
N ARG A 314 -2.32 -0.87 21.24
CA ARG A 314 -3.55 -0.81 22.06
C ARG A 314 -3.36 -1.43 23.45
N TRP A 315 -2.64 -2.54 23.55
CA TRP A 315 -2.48 -3.26 24.81
C TRP A 315 -1.39 -2.71 25.72
N PHE A 316 -0.25 -2.31 25.16
CA PHE A 316 0.93 -2.01 25.97
C PHE A 316 1.31 -0.53 25.97
N ASP A 317 1.07 0.18 24.86
CA ASP A 317 1.51 1.57 24.69
C ASP A 317 0.36 2.57 24.95
N GLN A 318 -0.85 2.28 24.45
CA GLN A 318 -2.02 3.14 24.50
C GLN A 318 -2.51 3.47 25.92
N PRO A 319 -2.58 2.54 26.89
CA PRO A 319 -3.13 2.87 28.20
C PRO A 319 -2.32 3.94 28.94
N ALA A 320 -1.00 3.92 28.81
CA ALA A 320 -0.12 4.94 29.39
C ALA A 320 -0.35 6.30 28.70
N VAL A 321 -0.50 6.29 27.38
CA VAL A 321 -0.76 7.48 26.56
C VAL A 321 -2.14 8.09 26.87
N ASP A 322 -3.18 7.26 26.97
CA ASP A 322 -4.55 7.69 27.26
C ASP A 322 -4.66 8.23 28.70
N ALA A 323 -3.90 7.66 29.65
CA ALA A 323 -3.81 8.17 31.02
C ALA A 323 -3.15 9.56 31.06
N ASP A 324 -2.03 9.74 30.37
CA ASP A 324 -1.33 11.03 30.26
C ASP A 324 -2.20 12.11 29.58
N ARG A 325 -2.88 11.71 28.49
CA ARG A 325 -3.86 12.55 27.79
C ARG A 325 -4.99 12.99 28.71
N SER A 326 -5.60 12.04 29.43
CA SER A 326 -6.73 12.30 30.31
C SER A 326 -6.32 13.21 31.47
N ALA A 327 -5.14 13.01 32.04
CA ALA A 327 -4.57 13.88 33.08
C ALA A 327 -4.36 15.32 32.55
N THR A 328 -3.79 15.45 31.34
CA THR A 328 -3.59 16.76 30.69
C THR A 328 -4.92 17.47 30.45
N LEU A 329 -5.93 16.78 29.91
CA LEU A 329 -7.24 17.37 29.64
C LEU A 329 -7.99 17.75 30.92
N ALA A 330 -7.90 16.91 31.96
CA ALA A 330 -8.54 17.17 33.25
C ALA A 330 -8.00 18.43 33.95
N ALA A 331 -6.73 18.79 33.71
CA ALA A 331 -6.10 19.98 34.27
C ALA A 331 -6.56 21.30 33.61
N ILE A 332 -7.10 21.26 32.37
CA ILE A 332 -7.41 22.47 31.60
C ILE A 332 -8.58 23.27 32.20
N GLY A 333 -9.66 22.58 32.62
CA GLY A 333 -10.85 23.25 33.16
C GLY A 333 -10.51 24.16 34.36
N PRO A 334 -9.88 23.61 35.43
CA PRO A 334 -9.41 24.41 36.56
C PRO A 334 -8.46 25.54 36.17
N GLU A 335 -7.53 25.31 35.23
CA GLU A 335 -6.60 26.35 34.78
C GLU A 335 -7.32 27.53 34.08
N LEU A 336 -8.38 27.26 33.31
CA LEU A 336 -9.20 28.30 32.69
C LEU A 336 -9.97 29.12 33.74
N ASP A 337 -10.48 28.46 34.79
CA ASP A 337 -11.17 29.15 35.89
C ASP A 337 -10.19 30.03 36.70
N GLU A 338 -8.94 29.60 36.89
CA GLU A 338 -7.89 30.43 37.49
C GLU A 338 -7.51 31.63 36.61
N LEU A 339 -7.42 31.43 35.29
CA LEU A 339 -7.13 32.49 34.32
C LEU A 339 -8.21 33.57 34.24
N ASP A 340 -9.48 33.21 34.51
CA ASP A 340 -10.58 34.17 34.60
C ASP A 340 -10.43 35.11 35.81
N ALA A 341 -9.80 34.65 36.89
CA ALA A 341 -9.56 35.43 38.10
C ALA A 341 -8.25 36.23 38.06
N LEU A 342 -7.32 35.86 37.17
CA LEU A 342 -5.98 36.44 37.11
C LEU A 342 -5.96 37.74 36.26
N PRO A 343 -5.42 38.86 36.76
CA PRO A 343 -5.30 40.09 35.98
C PRO A 343 -4.24 39.97 34.88
N GLU A 344 -4.25 40.91 33.93
CA GLU A 344 -3.23 40.97 32.88
C GLU A 344 -1.83 41.12 33.46
N GLY A 345 -0.89 40.29 32.97
CA GLY A 345 0.48 40.27 33.44
C GLY A 345 1.32 39.16 32.84
N PRO A 346 2.62 39.09 33.20
CA PRO A 346 3.54 38.08 32.68
C PRO A 346 3.15 36.66 33.10
N GLU A 347 2.65 36.47 34.33
CA GLU A 347 2.17 35.16 34.80
C GLU A 347 1.00 34.64 33.97
N ARG A 348 0.01 35.51 33.70
CA ARG A 348 -1.14 35.17 32.86
C ARG A 348 -0.71 34.81 31.44
N THR A 349 0.23 35.57 30.89
CA THR A 349 0.78 35.30 29.54
C THR A 349 1.46 33.94 29.48
N ALA A 350 2.28 33.59 30.47
CA ALA A 350 2.96 32.29 30.52
C ALA A 350 1.97 31.11 30.63
N ARG A 351 0.90 31.26 31.42
CA ARG A 351 -0.17 30.23 31.53
C ARG A 351 -0.96 30.07 30.22
N LEU A 352 -1.30 31.17 29.53
CA LEU A 352 -1.91 31.12 28.20
C LEU A 352 -1.01 30.45 27.15
N GLU A 353 0.30 30.71 27.21
CA GLU A 353 1.29 30.07 26.34
C GLU A 353 1.37 28.56 26.60
N ALA A 354 1.39 28.15 27.87
CA ALA A 354 1.36 26.74 28.26
C ALA A 354 0.11 26.01 27.74
N LEU A 355 -1.08 26.60 27.87
CA LEU A 355 -2.31 26.05 27.30
C LEU A 355 -2.27 25.96 25.76
N ALA A 356 -1.70 26.97 25.10
CA ALA A 356 -1.56 26.98 23.65
C ALA A 356 -0.57 25.90 23.13
N ASP A 357 0.37 25.47 23.98
CA ASP A 357 1.33 24.39 23.72
C ASP A 357 0.82 22.99 24.07
N ILE A 358 -0.39 22.85 24.61
CA ILE A 358 -0.99 21.53 24.82
C ILE A 358 -1.30 20.89 23.46
N PRO A 359 -0.76 19.69 23.14
CA PRO A 359 -0.98 19.06 21.85
C PRO A 359 -2.42 18.63 21.61
N GLU A 360 -3.18 18.40 22.67
CA GLU A 360 -4.56 17.93 22.62
C GLU A 360 -5.56 18.95 22.07
N ARG A 361 -6.71 18.45 21.62
CA ARG A 361 -7.79 19.28 21.11
C ARG A 361 -8.50 20.00 22.26
N ILE A 362 -8.11 21.25 22.50
CA ILE A 362 -8.65 22.07 23.59
C ILE A 362 -9.84 22.97 23.20
N VAL A 363 -10.20 23.00 21.91
CA VAL A 363 -11.28 23.89 21.42
C VAL A 363 -12.66 23.51 21.98
N SER A 364 -12.85 22.23 22.36
CA SER A 364 -14.11 21.76 22.98
C SER A 364 -14.44 22.52 24.25
N PHE A 365 -13.44 22.92 25.06
CA PHE A 365 -13.65 23.72 26.27
C PHE A 365 -14.26 25.09 25.96
N LEU A 366 -13.87 25.73 24.85
CA LEU A 366 -14.52 26.97 24.39
C LEU A 366 -15.98 26.70 23.99
N GLY A 367 -16.24 25.58 23.31
CA GLY A 367 -17.60 25.16 22.95
C GLY A 367 -18.48 24.96 24.17
N ASP A 368 -17.98 24.26 25.19
CA ASP A 368 -18.69 23.99 26.44
C ASP A 368 -19.05 25.27 27.18
N ARG A 369 -18.10 26.22 27.26
CA ARG A 369 -18.31 27.55 27.87
C ARG A 369 -19.27 28.41 27.05
N LEU A 370 -19.18 28.38 25.72
CA LEU A 370 -20.09 29.14 24.86
C LEU A 370 -21.54 28.66 24.97
N ARG A 371 -21.76 27.36 25.22
CA ARG A 371 -23.10 26.81 25.47
C ARG A 371 -23.67 27.25 26.82
N SER A 372 -22.84 27.45 27.85
CA SER A 372 -23.30 27.93 29.15
C SER A 372 -23.59 29.44 29.16
N GLY A 373 -22.98 30.21 28.25
CA GLY A 373 -23.30 31.62 28.03
C GLY A 373 -22.17 32.40 27.35
N THR A 374 -22.34 33.72 27.25
CA THR A 374 -21.31 34.65 26.79
C THR A 374 -20.72 35.38 28.00
N PRO A 375 -19.56 34.96 28.52
CA PRO A 375 -18.92 35.64 29.65
C PRO A 375 -18.35 37.00 29.23
N ARG A 376 -17.99 37.87 30.19
CA ARG A 376 -17.34 39.17 29.90
C ARG A 376 -15.87 39.04 29.48
N SER A 377 -15.22 37.94 29.87
CA SER A 377 -13.84 37.58 29.57
C SER A 377 -13.82 36.14 29.08
N GLU A 378 -12.97 35.83 28.10
CA GLU A 378 -12.80 34.46 27.60
C GLU A 378 -11.34 34.20 27.21
N PRO A 379 -10.52 33.60 28.10
CA PRO A 379 -9.09 33.36 27.85
C PRO A 379 -8.85 32.43 26.66
N MET A 380 -9.79 31.54 26.33
CA MET A 380 -9.63 30.61 25.20
C MET A 380 -9.48 31.33 23.86
N LEU A 381 -10.05 32.53 23.68
CA LEU A 381 -9.84 33.32 22.46
C LEU A 381 -8.35 33.60 22.24
N ALA A 382 -7.66 34.05 23.29
CA ALA A 382 -6.23 34.37 23.23
C ALA A 382 -5.35 33.11 23.16
N VAL A 383 -5.79 32.00 23.77
CA VAL A 383 -5.13 30.68 23.61
C VAL A 383 -5.22 30.22 22.16
N LEU A 384 -6.39 30.30 21.52
CA LEU A 384 -6.60 29.85 20.14
C LEU A 384 -5.85 30.74 19.13
N ILE A 385 -5.73 32.05 19.38
CA ILE A 385 -4.84 32.92 18.60
C ILE A 385 -3.39 32.39 18.67
N ARG A 386 -2.86 32.20 19.88
CA ARG A 386 -1.48 31.72 20.07
C ARG A 386 -1.27 30.32 19.50
N ARG A 387 -2.29 29.46 19.53
CA ARG A 387 -2.22 28.10 18.99
C ARG A 387 -2.19 28.06 17.46
N HIS A 388 -3.00 28.89 16.82
CA HIS A 388 -3.19 28.86 15.38
C HIS A 388 -2.21 29.75 14.61
N TYR A 389 -1.75 30.86 15.20
CA TYR A 389 -1.03 31.91 14.47
C TYR A 389 0.43 32.10 14.89
N ARG A 390 0.90 31.44 15.95
CA ARG A 390 2.29 31.59 16.47
C ARG A 390 3.38 31.36 15.42
N GLU A 391 3.12 30.52 14.44
CA GLU A 391 4.07 30.19 13.35
C GLU A 391 4.17 31.29 12.28
N HIS A 392 3.48 32.43 12.45
CA HIS A 392 3.32 33.47 11.43
C HIS A 392 3.64 34.88 11.96
N ASP A 393 4.81 35.06 12.61
CA ASP A 393 5.26 36.35 13.17
C ASP A 393 4.19 37.03 14.06
N LEU A 394 3.57 36.26 14.95
CA LEU A 394 2.49 36.73 15.81
C LEU A 394 2.96 37.81 16.78
N SER A 395 2.23 38.92 16.83
CA SER A 395 2.50 40.05 17.73
C SER A 395 1.20 40.72 18.19
N ALA A 396 1.31 41.66 19.13
CA ALA A 396 0.20 42.49 19.61
C ALA A 396 -1.06 41.72 20.06
N VAL A 397 -0.88 40.55 20.69
CA VAL A 397 -2.03 39.78 21.21
C VAL A 397 -2.65 40.50 22.39
N GLN A 398 -3.92 40.91 22.26
CA GLN A 398 -4.65 41.66 23.28
C GLN A 398 -6.03 41.06 23.51
N GLU A 399 -6.48 41.10 24.77
CA GLU A 399 -7.83 40.71 25.20
C GLU A 399 -8.55 41.96 25.68
N TYR A 400 -9.81 42.12 25.30
CA TYR A 400 -10.61 43.29 25.67
C TYR A 400 -12.10 42.95 25.62
N ALA A 401 -12.94 43.86 26.09
CA ALA A 401 -14.39 43.68 26.05
C ALA A 401 -15.08 44.86 25.35
N VAL A 402 -15.98 44.54 24.42
CA VAL A 402 -16.81 45.52 23.69
C VAL A 402 -18.26 45.25 24.02
N ASP A 403 -18.97 46.25 24.55
CA ASP A 403 -20.38 46.14 24.95
C ASP A 403 -20.67 44.92 25.87
N GLY A 404 -19.70 44.57 26.73
CA GLY A 404 -19.80 43.46 27.68
C GLY A 404 -19.51 42.07 27.09
N ARG A 405 -19.00 42.00 25.86
CA ARG A 405 -18.61 40.76 25.15
C ARG A 405 -17.09 40.65 25.03
N PRO A 406 -16.49 39.45 25.11
CA PRO A 406 -15.06 39.29 25.05
C PRO A 406 -14.59 39.30 23.59
N PHE A 407 -13.52 40.05 23.35
CA PHE A 407 -12.81 40.13 22.09
C PHE A 407 -11.33 39.83 22.35
N ALA A 408 -10.67 39.27 21.34
CA ALA A 408 -9.22 39.29 21.29
C ALA A 408 -8.77 39.69 19.89
N CYS A 409 -7.61 40.31 19.79
CA CYS A 409 -6.99 40.64 18.51
C CYS A 409 -5.50 40.32 18.52
N ALA A 410 -4.92 40.22 17.33
CA ALA A 410 -3.49 40.06 17.14
C ALA A 410 -3.07 40.47 15.72
N ASP A 411 -1.79 40.81 15.56
CA ASP A 411 -1.18 41.06 14.27
C ASP A 411 -0.30 39.87 13.89
N TYR A 412 -0.41 39.40 12.64
CA TYR A 412 0.41 38.31 12.12
C TYR A 412 0.76 38.56 10.65
N ARG A 413 1.85 37.93 10.20
CA ARG A 413 2.33 38.06 8.82
C ARG A 413 2.31 36.73 8.10
N LEU A 414 1.52 36.64 7.04
CA LEU A 414 1.38 35.43 6.23
C LEU A 414 1.63 35.75 4.76
N ASP A 415 2.50 34.97 4.10
CA ASP A 415 2.89 35.17 2.69
C ASP A 415 3.36 36.61 2.40
N ARG A 416 4.13 37.19 3.33
CA ARG A 416 4.62 38.60 3.31
C ARG A 416 3.50 39.65 3.32
N ARG A 417 2.33 39.32 3.86
CA ARG A 417 1.21 40.26 4.04
C ARG A 417 0.88 40.39 5.51
N ASP A 418 0.83 41.62 6.00
CA ASP A 418 0.42 41.92 7.36
C ASP A 418 -1.10 41.80 7.46
N THR A 419 -1.56 41.09 8.48
CA THR A 419 -2.98 40.80 8.70
C THR A 419 -3.33 41.03 10.16
N HIS A 420 -4.37 41.84 10.39
CA HIS A 420 -4.99 42.05 11.69
C HIS A 420 -6.10 41.01 11.89
N LEU A 421 -5.99 40.24 12.97
CA LEU A 421 -6.98 39.24 13.37
C LEU A 421 -7.90 39.81 14.45
N ILE A 422 -9.20 39.63 14.28
CA ILE A 422 -10.21 39.90 15.31
C ILE A 422 -10.94 38.59 15.61
N THR A 423 -11.06 38.23 16.89
CA THR A 423 -11.82 37.06 17.30
C THR A 423 -12.79 37.38 18.44
N THR A 424 -13.96 36.77 18.37
CA THR A 424 -15.00 36.89 19.40
C THR A 424 -15.94 35.67 19.31
N LEU A 425 -16.97 35.68 20.14
CA LEU A 425 -17.95 34.61 20.28
C LEU A 425 -19.38 35.14 20.31
N GLY A 426 -20.36 34.31 19.95
CA GLY A 426 -21.77 34.68 20.02
C GLY A 426 -22.74 33.59 19.61
N ARG A 427 -23.98 33.99 19.31
CA ARG A 427 -25.04 33.09 18.83
C ARG A 427 -25.45 33.45 17.40
N LEU A 428 -25.93 32.47 16.64
CA LEU A 428 -26.32 32.69 15.24
C LEU A 428 -27.43 33.73 15.12
N GLU A 429 -28.38 33.74 16.06
CA GLU A 429 -29.48 34.72 16.16
C GLU A 429 -28.98 36.16 16.37
N GLU A 430 -27.77 36.34 16.91
CA GLU A 430 -27.14 37.65 17.12
C GLU A 430 -26.44 38.19 15.85
N LEU A 431 -26.44 37.45 14.74
CA LEU A 431 -25.83 37.84 13.48
C LEU A 431 -26.87 38.41 12.50
N ALA A 432 -27.58 39.45 12.94
CA ALA A 432 -28.44 40.29 12.10
C ALA A 432 -27.80 41.68 11.86
N PRO A 433 -28.11 42.40 10.77
CA PRO A 433 -27.49 43.69 10.45
C PRO A 433 -27.51 44.70 11.60
N ASP A 434 -28.62 44.75 12.37
CA ASP A 434 -28.83 45.67 13.49
C ASP A 434 -28.65 45.01 14.87
N ALA A 435 -28.03 43.83 14.95
CA ALA A 435 -27.78 43.17 16.23
C ALA A 435 -26.56 43.78 16.96
N ALA A 436 -26.50 43.61 18.28
CA ALA A 436 -25.42 44.14 19.10
C ALA A 436 -24.04 43.59 18.69
N LEU A 437 -23.95 42.29 18.40
CA LEU A 437 -22.73 41.63 17.95
C LEU A 437 -22.25 42.20 16.61
N THR A 438 -23.14 42.34 15.63
CA THR A 438 -22.81 42.92 14.32
C THR A 438 -22.32 44.36 14.43
N ARG A 439 -22.94 45.19 15.28
CA ARG A 439 -22.47 46.57 15.53
C ARG A 439 -21.08 46.60 16.16
N ALA A 440 -20.83 45.74 17.15
CA ALA A 440 -19.51 45.63 17.78
C ALA A 440 -18.45 45.19 16.76
N LEU A 441 -18.72 44.14 15.98
CA LEU A 441 -17.82 43.68 14.92
C LEU A 441 -17.56 44.77 13.86
N THR A 442 -18.59 45.50 13.45
CA THR A 442 -18.46 46.60 12.48
C THR A 442 -17.53 47.69 13.01
N ARG A 443 -17.72 48.10 14.27
CA ARG A 443 -16.87 49.10 14.93
C ARG A 443 -15.41 48.65 14.99
N GLU A 444 -15.15 47.40 15.39
CA GLU A 444 -13.78 46.88 15.47
C GLU A 444 -13.13 46.73 14.09
N VAL A 445 -13.88 46.28 13.07
CA VAL A 445 -13.39 46.22 11.69
C VAL A 445 -13.06 47.62 11.16
N GLU A 446 -13.93 48.61 11.38
CA GLU A 446 -13.68 50.01 10.98
C GLU A 446 -12.48 50.61 11.71
N ALA A 447 -12.32 50.32 13.00
CA ALA A 447 -11.15 50.74 13.77
C ALA A 447 -9.86 50.11 13.22
N ALA A 448 -9.88 48.82 12.88
CA ALA A 448 -8.73 48.13 12.31
C ALA A 448 -8.34 48.67 10.91
N LEU A 449 -9.31 49.05 10.07
CA LEU A 449 -9.04 49.63 8.75
C LEU A 449 -8.28 50.97 8.82
N SER A 450 -8.33 51.67 9.95
CA SER A 450 -7.61 52.94 10.13
C SER A 450 -6.09 52.76 10.37
N ARG A 451 -5.62 51.52 10.55
CA ARG A 451 -4.26 51.18 11.03
C ARG A 451 -3.26 50.83 9.91
N ASP A 452 -3.31 51.52 8.76
CA ASP A 452 -2.48 51.25 7.55
C ASP A 452 -2.83 49.94 6.81
N ASP A 453 -2.16 49.66 5.66
CA ASP A 453 -2.36 48.64 4.58
C ASP A 453 -2.60 47.15 4.99
N ALA A 454 -2.81 46.85 6.27
CA ALA A 454 -3.04 45.50 6.78
C ALA A 454 -4.43 44.96 6.40
N GLN A 455 -4.47 43.67 6.06
CA GLN A 455 -5.73 42.98 5.77
C GLN A 455 -6.43 42.57 7.06
N ILE A 456 -7.76 42.46 7.05
CA ILE A 456 -8.51 42.05 8.23
C ILE A 456 -9.00 40.60 8.07
N ALA A 457 -8.79 39.78 9.09
CA ALA A 457 -9.35 38.44 9.20
C ALA A 457 -10.21 38.34 10.47
N LEU A 458 -11.35 37.65 10.38
CA LEU A 458 -12.18 37.32 11.54
C LEU A 458 -12.15 35.82 11.82
N ASP A 459 -12.04 35.47 13.11
CA ASP A 459 -12.36 34.13 13.62
C ASP A 459 -13.53 34.27 14.62
N LEU A 460 -14.72 33.78 14.25
CA LEU A 460 -15.93 33.90 15.05
C LEU A 460 -16.42 32.53 15.53
N TYR A 461 -16.61 32.38 16.84
CA TYR A 461 -17.15 31.16 17.44
C TYR A 461 -18.64 31.33 17.74
N VAL A 462 -19.49 30.53 17.09
CA VAL A 462 -20.95 30.73 17.12
C VAL A 462 -21.64 29.48 17.65
N HIS A 463 -22.47 29.66 18.67
CA HIS A 463 -23.45 28.65 19.08
C HIS A 463 -24.64 28.70 18.12
N ALA A 464 -24.84 27.61 17.38
CA ALA A 464 -25.77 27.53 16.27
C ALA A 464 -26.44 26.13 16.20
N PRO A 465 -27.25 25.76 17.21
CA PRO A 465 -27.92 24.45 17.24
C PRO A 465 -28.95 24.29 16.11
N GLU A 466 -29.45 25.40 15.55
CA GLU A 466 -30.52 25.44 14.54
C GLU A 466 -30.05 25.24 13.10
N LEU A 467 -28.73 25.18 12.85
CA LEU A 467 -28.22 24.99 11.49
C LEU A 467 -28.65 23.63 10.90
N PRO A 468 -28.88 23.52 9.58
CA PRO A 468 -29.14 22.24 8.92
C PRO A 468 -28.07 21.19 9.24
N ALA A 469 -28.45 19.90 9.28
CA ALA A 469 -27.48 18.81 9.48
C ALA A 469 -26.59 18.59 8.24
N ASP A 470 -27.10 18.89 7.05
CA ASP A 470 -26.32 18.84 5.82
C ASP A 470 -25.24 19.95 5.81
N PRO A 471 -23.96 19.62 5.60
CA PRO A 471 -22.87 20.59 5.64
C PRO A 471 -22.94 21.66 4.54
N ASP A 472 -23.42 21.32 3.35
CA ASP A 472 -23.52 22.26 2.22
C ASP A 472 -24.66 23.26 2.46
N GLU A 473 -25.81 22.79 2.96
CA GLU A 473 -26.91 23.65 3.37
C GLU A 473 -26.50 24.58 4.53
N ALA A 474 -25.81 24.06 5.55
CA ALA A 474 -25.33 24.85 6.68
C ALA A 474 -24.34 25.94 6.24
N ALA A 475 -23.38 25.61 5.36
CA ALA A 475 -22.46 26.59 4.80
C ALA A 475 -23.18 27.65 3.96
N GLY A 476 -24.22 27.25 3.20
CA GLY A 476 -25.08 28.17 2.44
C GLY A 476 -25.82 29.18 3.32
N VAL A 477 -26.40 28.72 4.45
CA VAL A 477 -27.05 29.59 5.44
C VAL A 477 -26.04 30.60 6.01
N LEU A 478 -24.86 30.13 6.43
CA LEU A 478 -23.82 31.03 6.95
C LEU A 478 -23.36 32.04 5.89
N ALA A 479 -23.11 31.60 4.65
CA ALA A 479 -22.71 32.50 3.56
C ALA A 479 -23.75 33.60 3.31
N ALA A 480 -25.04 33.24 3.28
CA ALA A 480 -26.13 34.20 3.13
C ALA A 480 -26.23 35.18 4.31
N THR A 481 -26.11 34.68 5.55
CA THR A 481 -26.13 35.52 6.75
C THR A 481 -24.98 36.54 6.72
N PHE A 482 -23.75 36.10 6.46
CA PHE A 482 -22.60 36.99 6.40
C PHE A 482 -22.66 37.95 5.21
N ALA A 483 -23.18 37.55 4.06
CA ALA A 483 -23.34 38.45 2.90
C ALA A 483 -24.22 39.67 3.21
N ALA A 484 -25.17 39.55 4.15
CA ALA A 484 -26.04 40.64 4.57
C ALA A 484 -25.41 41.60 5.61
N LEU A 485 -24.26 41.25 6.20
CA LEU A 485 -23.63 42.06 7.26
C LEU A 485 -22.77 43.20 6.69
N PRO A 486 -22.78 44.39 7.31
CA PRO A 486 -22.16 45.59 6.74
C PRO A 486 -20.62 45.53 6.67
N PHE A 487 -19.97 44.79 7.56
CA PHE A 487 -18.51 44.68 7.60
C PHE A 487 -17.94 43.63 6.64
N THR A 488 -18.77 42.75 6.07
CA THR A 488 -18.30 41.58 5.33
C THR A 488 -17.46 41.93 4.11
N GLY A 489 -17.83 42.96 3.34
CA GLY A 489 -17.04 43.40 2.18
C GLY A 489 -15.68 44.03 2.54
N ARG A 490 -15.40 44.26 3.83
CA ARG A 490 -14.17 44.91 4.33
C ARG A 490 -13.12 43.92 4.85
N VAL A 491 -13.47 42.64 4.96
CA VAL A 491 -12.61 41.62 5.55
C VAL A 491 -12.16 40.63 4.48
N ARG A 492 -10.95 40.11 4.61
CA ARG A 492 -10.38 39.14 3.66
C ARG A 492 -10.98 37.74 3.82
N ARG A 493 -11.28 37.34 5.06
CA ARG A 493 -11.88 36.05 5.40
C ARG A 493 -12.59 36.10 6.75
N ILE A 494 -13.54 35.19 6.91
CA ILE A 494 -14.28 34.96 8.15
C ILE A 494 -14.26 33.45 8.41
N ALA A 495 -13.55 32.99 9.44
CA ALA A 495 -13.60 31.60 9.88
C ALA A 495 -14.64 31.45 10.98
N VAL A 496 -15.68 30.68 10.73
CA VAL A 496 -16.79 30.49 11.67
C VAL A 496 -16.63 29.13 12.34
N GLY A 497 -16.29 29.11 13.63
CA GLY A 497 -16.31 27.90 14.46
C GLY A 497 -17.74 27.63 14.94
N VAL A 498 -18.36 26.56 14.47
CA VAL A 498 -19.76 26.24 14.72
C VAL A 498 -19.89 25.26 15.89
N VAL A 499 -20.59 25.69 16.94
CA VAL A 499 -20.89 24.87 18.13
C VAL A 499 -22.37 24.49 18.07
N ARG A 500 -22.67 23.20 17.88
CA ARG A 500 -24.05 22.68 17.75
C ARG A 500 -24.57 22.09 19.06
N ASP A 501 -23.91 21.05 19.56
CA ASP A 501 -24.27 20.36 20.79
C ASP A 501 -23.00 19.91 21.55
N ALA A 502 -23.17 19.19 22.65
CA ALA A 502 -22.07 18.69 23.47
C ALA A 502 -21.40 17.42 22.92
N ALA A 503 -22.06 16.70 22.01
CA ALA A 503 -21.56 15.45 21.43
C ALA A 503 -20.78 15.66 20.14
N THR A 504 -21.01 16.80 19.47
CA THR A 504 -20.44 17.15 18.16
C THR A 504 -19.23 18.04 18.35
N GLU A 505 -18.11 17.68 17.72
CA GLU A 505 -16.93 18.53 17.68
C GLU A 505 -17.23 19.87 16.98
N ILE A 506 -16.46 20.91 17.34
CA ILE A 506 -16.58 22.23 16.71
C ILE A 506 -16.13 22.12 15.24
N GLY A 507 -17.09 22.25 14.33
CA GLY A 507 -16.84 22.38 12.90
C GLY A 507 -16.41 23.80 12.53
N TYR A 508 -15.79 23.97 11.37
CA TYR A 508 -15.36 25.27 10.86
C TYR A 508 -15.87 25.49 9.45
N VAL A 509 -16.43 26.67 9.19
CA VAL A 509 -16.77 27.12 7.83
C VAL A 509 -16.00 28.40 7.58
N THR A 510 -15.08 28.38 6.62
CA THR A 510 -14.30 29.57 6.25
C THR A 510 -14.94 30.24 5.04
N LEU A 511 -15.35 31.49 5.21
CA LEU A 511 -16.02 32.29 4.21
C LEU A 511 -15.08 33.37 3.65
N ARG A 512 -15.14 33.58 2.34
CA ARG A 512 -14.36 34.57 1.60
C ARG A 512 -15.29 35.51 0.84
N PRO A 513 -15.36 36.79 1.26
CA PRO A 513 -16.03 37.84 0.49
C PRO A 513 -15.38 38.00 -0.88
N GLN A 514 -16.21 38.15 -1.91
CA GLN A 514 -15.80 38.38 -3.29
C GLN A 514 -16.00 39.86 -3.68
N PRO A 515 -15.29 40.36 -4.70
CA PRO A 515 -15.44 41.75 -5.16
C PRO A 515 -16.86 42.09 -5.67
N ASP A 516 -17.64 41.10 -6.08
CA ASP A 516 -19.02 41.25 -6.54
C ASP A 516 -20.05 41.33 -5.39
N GLY A 517 -19.59 41.32 -4.14
CA GLY A 517 -20.42 41.35 -2.94
C GLY A 517 -20.95 39.99 -2.49
N THR A 518 -20.68 38.91 -3.25
CA THR A 518 -21.03 37.55 -2.82
C THR A 518 -20.04 37.03 -1.77
N VAL A 519 -20.47 36.04 -1.01
CA VAL A 519 -19.62 35.34 -0.03
C VAL A 519 -19.54 33.88 -0.41
N VAL A 520 -18.32 33.39 -0.63
CA VAL A 520 -18.06 32.02 -1.08
C VAL A 520 -17.27 31.28 -0.01
N GLU A 521 -17.62 30.03 0.24
CA GLU A 521 -16.88 29.17 1.15
C GLU A 521 -15.52 28.73 0.57
N ASP A 522 -14.47 28.78 1.40
CA ASP A 522 -13.18 28.14 1.15
C ASP A 522 -13.29 26.64 1.49
N ARG A 523 -13.94 25.88 0.59
CA ARG A 523 -14.24 24.45 0.77
C ARG A 523 -13.05 23.57 1.18
N PRO A 524 -11.81 23.76 0.68
CA PRO A 524 -10.66 22.94 1.07
C PRO A 524 -10.38 22.92 2.58
N VAL A 525 -10.79 23.94 3.33
CA VAL A 525 -10.59 24.03 4.79
C VAL A 525 -11.88 23.82 5.58
N ARG A 526 -12.92 23.21 4.99
CA ARG A 526 -14.15 22.86 5.74
C ARG A 526 -13.81 21.95 6.94
N ASP A 527 -14.48 22.21 8.06
CA ASP A 527 -14.35 21.54 9.36
C ASP A 527 -12.98 21.65 10.02
N VAL A 528 -12.08 22.45 9.45
CA VAL A 528 -10.73 22.66 9.97
C VAL A 528 -10.45 24.15 10.02
N HIS A 529 -9.89 24.64 11.12
CA HIS A 529 -9.46 26.03 11.19
C HIS A 529 -8.49 26.37 10.04
N PRO A 530 -8.58 27.52 9.36
CA PRO A 530 -7.79 27.79 8.15
C PRO A 530 -6.27 27.72 8.37
N MET A 531 -5.77 28.08 9.56
CA MET A 531 -4.34 27.90 9.89
C MET A 531 -3.96 26.44 10.11
N VAL A 532 -4.88 25.61 10.63
CA VAL A 532 -4.67 24.16 10.69
C VAL A 532 -4.68 23.57 9.28
N GLY A 533 -5.57 24.04 8.40
CA GLY A 533 -5.56 23.67 6.99
C GLY A 533 -4.28 24.09 6.26
N ARG A 534 -3.71 25.25 6.62
CA ARG A 534 -2.40 25.71 6.12
C ARG A 534 -1.28 24.78 6.57
N ARG A 535 -1.23 24.42 7.85
CA ARG A 535 -0.28 23.46 8.45
C ARG A 535 -0.38 22.06 7.85
N LEU A 536 -1.60 21.62 7.53
CA LEU A 536 -1.87 20.37 6.81
C LEU A 536 -1.66 20.46 5.29
N ASN A 537 -1.10 21.57 4.81
CA ASN A 537 -0.79 21.77 3.40
C ASN A 537 -1.99 21.69 2.42
N LEU A 538 -3.22 21.89 2.88
CA LEU A 538 -4.43 21.84 2.04
C LEU A 538 -4.42 22.88 0.92
N TRP A 539 -3.71 23.99 1.11
CA TRP A 539 -3.47 25.00 0.09
C TRP A 539 -2.78 24.46 -1.17
N ARG A 540 -2.06 23.33 -1.08
CA ARG A 540 -1.40 22.69 -2.23
C ARG A 540 -2.40 22.04 -3.18
N LEU A 541 -3.61 21.73 -2.70
CA LEU A 541 -4.66 21.05 -3.46
C LEU A 541 -5.62 22.00 -4.20
N ARG A 542 -5.28 23.29 -4.32
CA ARG A 542 -6.12 24.30 -5.00
C ARG A 542 -6.40 24.03 -6.49
N GLY A 543 -5.63 23.16 -7.13
CA GLY A 543 -5.88 22.71 -8.51
C GLY A 543 -6.93 21.59 -8.61
N PHE A 544 -7.51 21.17 -7.50
CA PHE A 544 -8.45 20.06 -7.42
C PHE A 544 -9.80 20.50 -6.86
N SER A 545 -10.88 19.92 -7.38
CA SER A 545 -12.17 19.88 -6.70
C SER A 545 -12.10 18.84 -5.58
N ILE A 546 -12.40 19.25 -4.35
CA ILE A 546 -12.22 18.45 -3.15
C ILE A 546 -13.58 18.06 -2.57
N THR A 547 -13.74 16.76 -2.31
CA THR A 547 -14.88 16.19 -1.59
C THR A 547 -14.37 15.45 -0.37
N ARG A 548 -14.91 15.75 0.82
CA ARG A 548 -14.54 15.05 2.05
C ARG A 548 -15.24 13.68 2.10
N LEU A 549 -14.50 12.65 2.48
CA LEU A 549 -15.03 11.30 2.70
C LEU A 549 -15.03 10.96 4.18
N GLU A 550 -15.89 10.02 4.57
CA GLU A 550 -15.93 9.48 5.92
C GLU A 550 -14.64 8.71 6.24
N ALA A 551 -14.06 8.98 7.41
CA ALA A 551 -12.79 8.40 7.85
C ALA A 551 -12.79 8.23 9.38
N PRO A 552 -11.85 7.43 9.94
CA PRO A 552 -11.68 7.33 11.39
C PRO A 552 -11.41 8.69 12.03
N PRO A 553 -11.66 8.85 13.35
CA PRO A 553 -11.20 10.01 14.10
C PRO A 553 -9.71 10.30 13.84
N ASP A 554 -9.37 11.58 13.77
CA ASP A 554 -8.01 12.10 13.48
C ASP A 554 -7.47 11.90 12.05
N VAL A 555 -8.24 11.26 11.16
CA VAL A 555 -7.95 11.20 9.72
C VAL A 555 -8.90 12.10 8.94
N LEU A 556 -8.34 13.00 8.13
CA LEU A 556 -9.06 13.76 7.13
C LEU A 556 -8.84 13.09 5.77
N LEU A 557 -9.87 12.41 5.24
CA LEU A 557 -9.81 11.79 3.93
C LEU A 557 -10.50 12.67 2.88
N LEU A 558 -9.75 12.98 1.83
CA LEU A 558 -10.20 13.85 0.73
C LEU A 558 -10.16 13.09 -0.59
N HIS A 559 -11.26 13.15 -1.34
CA HIS A 559 -11.28 12.81 -2.76
C HIS A 559 -11.03 14.07 -3.57
N CYS A 560 -9.95 14.06 -4.33
CA CYS A 560 -9.50 15.19 -5.13
C CYS A 560 -9.64 14.85 -6.62
N ALA A 561 -10.44 15.60 -7.35
CA ALA A 561 -10.55 15.50 -8.81
C ALA A 561 -9.93 16.74 -9.47
N GLY A 562 -9.01 16.57 -10.41
CA GLY A 562 -8.35 17.68 -11.09
C GLY A 562 -9.36 18.61 -11.77
N ILE A 563 -9.21 19.93 -11.57
CA ILE A 563 -10.11 20.93 -12.19
C ILE A 563 -9.93 20.93 -13.71
N ASP A 564 -8.67 20.92 -14.17
CA ASP A 564 -8.34 20.93 -15.60
C ASP A 564 -8.43 19.53 -16.23
N ASN A 565 -8.26 18.47 -15.42
CA ASN A 565 -8.32 17.07 -15.85
C ASN A 565 -9.16 16.24 -14.87
N PRO A 566 -10.47 16.04 -15.15
CA PRO A 566 -11.35 15.26 -14.28
C PRO A 566 -11.00 13.77 -14.17
N HIS A 567 -10.15 13.24 -15.07
CA HIS A 567 -9.64 11.87 -14.98
C HIS A 567 -8.49 11.73 -13.97
N ASP A 568 -7.87 12.84 -13.58
CA ASP A 568 -6.91 12.88 -12.47
C ASP A 568 -7.67 12.85 -11.14
N GLN A 569 -7.90 11.64 -10.63
CA GLN A 569 -8.57 11.43 -9.36
C GLN A 569 -7.63 10.80 -8.34
N ARG A 570 -7.56 11.43 -7.17
CA ARG A 570 -6.63 11.07 -6.09
C ARG A 570 -7.35 11.02 -4.76
N LEU A 571 -6.96 10.09 -3.90
CA LEU A 571 -7.28 10.15 -2.48
C LEU A 571 -6.10 10.76 -1.72
N VAL A 572 -6.38 11.76 -0.89
CA VAL A 572 -5.40 12.36 0.01
C VAL A 572 -5.88 12.14 1.43
N ALA A 573 -5.16 11.33 2.19
CA ALA A 573 -5.43 11.12 3.62
C ALA A 573 -4.45 11.95 4.45
N LEU A 574 -4.97 12.76 5.36
CA LEU A 574 -4.18 13.60 6.24
C LEU A 574 -4.42 13.24 7.69
N ALA A 575 -3.37 13.25 8.51
CA ALA A 575 -3.51 13.05 9.95
C ALA A 575 -2.53 13.92 10.75
N GLN A 576 -2.92 14.26 11.97
CA GLN A 576 -2.07 14.97 12.93
C GLN A 576 -1.66 14.04 14.05
N VAL A 577 -0.35 13.96 14.29
CA VAL A 577 0.25 13.27 15.43
C VAL A 577 0.48 14.30 16.52
N ARG A 578 -0.37 14.26 17.54
CA ARG A 578 -0.37 15.19 18.67
C ARG A 578 0.55 14.72 19.79
N GLN A 579 0.67 13.41 19.95
CA GLN A 579 1.55 12.78 20.92
C GLN A 579 2.65 12.03 20.19
N LEU A 580 3.86 12.06 20.75
CA LEU A 580 5.01 11.42 20.14
C LEU A 580 5.73 10.59 21.20
N THR A 581 6.03 9.35 20.84
CA THR A 581 6.82 8.42 21.64
C THR A 581 7.89 7.89 20.72
N LEU A 582 9.15 8.03 21.10
CA LEU A 582 10.28 7.49 20.36
C LEU A 582 10.64 6.14 20.97
N VAL A 583 10.64 5.09 20.15
CA VAL A 583 11.17 3.80 20.57
C VAL A 583 12.65 3.79 20.19
N ARG A 584 13.52 3.46 21.15
CA ARG A 584 14.97 3.36 20.94
C ARG A 584 15.43 1.93 21.18
N ASP A 585 16.48 1.50 20.48
CA ASP A 585 17.18 0.24 20.77
C ASP A 585 18.14 0.37 21.96
N GLU A 586 18.83 -0.73 22.28
CA GLU A 586 19.86 -0.81 23.34
C GLU A 586 21.06 0.12 23.10
N HIS A 587 21.26 0.59 21.86
CA HIS A 587 22.33 1.51 21.46
C HIS A 587 21.85 2.98 21.40
N GLY A 588 20.59 3.26 21.79
CA GLY A 588 20.00 4.59 21.80
C GLY A 588 19.51 5.12 20.44
N GLN A 589 19.53 4.29 19.39
CA GLN A 589 19.07 4.65 18.05
C GLN A 589 17.54 4.54 17.96
N VAL A 590 16.91 5.46 17.24
CA VAL A 590 15.46 5.45 17.06
C VAL A 590 15.05 4.30 16.16
N THR A 591 14.25 3.36 16.67
CA THR A 591 13.78 2.18 15.95
C THR A 591 12.34 2.29 15.46
N GLY A 592 11.57 3.26 15.95
CA GLY A 592 10.19 3.47 15.52
C GLY A 592 9.51 4.69 16.13
N LEU A 593 8.43 5.10 15.48
CA LEU A 593 7.54 6.19 15.90
C LEU A 593 6.09 5.66 15.90
N PRO A 594 5.66 4.94 16.96
CA PRO A 594 4.40 4.19 16.95
C PRO A 594 3.16 5.04 16.60
N HIS A 595 3.11 6.30 17.05
CA HIS A 595 2.00 7.21 16.74
C HIS A 595 1.97 7.63 15.27
N VAL A 596 3.14 7.85 14.67
CA VAL A 596 3.26 8.14 13.23
C VAL A 596 2.88 6.91 12.41
N GLU A 597 3.41 5.74 12.79
CA GLU A 597 3.10 4.45 12.14
C GLU A 597 1.60 4.14 12.19
N ARG A 598 0.96 4.34 13.35
CA ARG A 598 -0.50 4.19 13.51
C ARG A 598 -1.27 5.19 12.65
N ALA A 599 -0.87 6.47 12.64
CA ALA A 599 -1.52 7.48 11.82
C ALA A 599 -1.45 7.14 10.33
N ILE A 600 -0.29 6.67 9.85
CA ILE A 600 -0.12 6.16 8.48
C ILE A 600 -1.04 4.97 8.25
N ALA A 601 -1.04 3.96 9.13
CA ALA A 601 -1.89 2.77 8.97
C ALA A 601 -3.38 3.12 8.90
N GLN A 602 -3.86 4.04 9.75
CA GLN A 602 -5.24 4.53 9.73
C GLN A 602 -5.58 5.27 8.42
N CYS A 603 -4.65 6.08 7.91
CA CYS A 603 -4.78 6.73 6.61
C CYS A 603 -4.87 5.71 5.48
N LEU A 604 -4.00 4.70 5.48
CA LEU A 604 -4.01 3.61 4.51
C LEU A 604 -5.33 2.83 4.55
N ASP A 605 -5.84 2.52 5.74
CA ASP A 605 -7.14 1.87 5.92
C ASP A 605 -8.31 2.71 5.41
N ALA A 606 -8.29 4.01 5.64
CA ALA A 606 -9.29 4.94 5.12
C ALA A 606 -9.25 4.96 3.58
N ILE A 607 -8.05 5.05 2.99
CA ILE A 607 -7.85 4.96 1.53
C ILE A 607 -8.33 3.61 0.99
N ARG A 608 -7.96 2.48 1.62
CA ARG A 608 -8.40 1.13 1.20
C ARG A 608 -9.93 1.02 1.14
N ARG A 609 -10.62 1.49 2.18
CA ARG A 609 -12.10 1.48 2.23
C ARG A 609 -12.72 2.37 1.16
N ALA A 610 -12.21 3.60 1.01
CA ALA A 610 -12.72 4.53 0.00
C ALA A 610 -12.48 4.02 -1.43
N ARG A 611 -11.32 3.41 -1.72
CA ARG A 611 -11.07 2.75 -3.00
C ARG A 611 -12.08 1.66 -3.28
N GLY A 612 -12.39 0.83 -2.28
CA GLY A 612 -13.42 -0.21 -2.42
C GLY A 612 -14.81 0.34 -2.71
N ALA A 613 -15.20 1.45 -2.07
CA ALA A 613 -16.50 2.08 -2.26
C ALA A 613 -16.62 2.86 -3.58
N LEU A 614 -15.54 3.52 -4.01
CA LEU A 614 -15.52 4.39 -5.20
C LEU A 614 -15.07 3.68 -6.48
N ALA A 615 -14.59 2.43 -6.40
CA ALA A 615 -14.15 1.65 -7.55
C ALA A 615 -15.32 1.34 -8.50
N THR A 616 -15.53 2.23 -9.46
CA THR A 616 -16.31 2.00 -10.67
C THR A 616 -15.36 1.73 -11.83
N LYS A 617 -15.85 1.27 -12.99
CA LYS A 617 -15.01 1.02 -14.18
C LYS A 617 -14.24 2.27 -14.65
N ASP A 618 -14.74 3.47 -14.33
CA ASP A 618 -14.24 4.75 -14.85
C ASP A 618 -13.38 5.54 -13.85
N ILE A 619 -13.52 5.31 -12.54
CA ILE A 619 -12.73 6.01 -11.50
C ILE A 619 -11.52 5.18 -11.10
N ARG A 620 -10.31 5.68 -11.37
CA ARG A 620 -9.05 5.00 -11.05
C ARG A 620 -8.25 5.82 -10.01
N LEU A 621 -8.11 5.27 -8.81
CA LEU A 621 -7.49 5.91 -7.65
C LEU A 621 -6.13 5.25 -7.35
N ASP A 622 -5.13 5.57 -8.17
CA ASP A 622 -3.79 4.96 -8.08
C ASP A 622 -2.70 5.92 -7.57
N MET A 623 -2.96 7.23 -7.59
CA MET A 623 -2.06 8.26 -7.09
C MET A 623 -2.55 8.80 -5.75
N ASN A 624 -2.55 7.94 -4.74
CA ASN A 624 -3.01 8.35 -3.43
C ASN A 624 -1.85 8.88 -2.60
N HIS A 625 -2.12 9.91 -1.80
CA HIS A 625 -1.13 10.57 -0.95
C HIS A 625 -1.51 10.40 0.52
N VAL A 626 -0.50 10.25 1.38
CA VAL A 626 -0.67 10.30 2.84
C VAL A 626 0.19 11.42 3.40
N TRP A 627 -0.43 12.39 4.10
CA TRP A 627 0.28 13.51 4.72
C TRP A 627 0.10 13.47 6.24
N ILE A 628 1.21 13.30 6.95
CA ILE A 628 1.25 13.25 8.40
C ILE A 628 1.95 14.51 8.91
N HIS A 629 1.31 15.21 9.83
CA HIS A 629 1.91 16.35 10.52
C HIS A 629 2.16 16.01 11.99
N ILE A 630 3.42 16.08 12.43
CA ILE A 630 3.85 15.88 13.81
C ILE A 630 3.92 17.24 14.50
N TRP A 631 3.07 17.41 15.51
CA TRP A 631 2.95 18.67 16.24
C TRP A 631 4.07 18.89 17.28
N PRO A 632 4.37 17.93 18.18
CA PRO A 632 5.47 18.07 19.12
C PRO A 632 6.83 18.00 18.40
N PRO A 633 7.86 18.73 18.89
CA PRO A 633 9.20 18.60 18.35
C PRO A 633 9.73 17.18 18.57
N VAL A 634 10.37 16.62 17.55
CA VAL A 634 11.02 15.33 17.58
C VAL A 634 12.41 15.50 18.18
N ASP A 635 12.66 14.83 19.31
CA ASP A 635 13.96 14.79 19.97
C ASP A 635 14.83 13.66 19.37
N ALA A 636 15.25 13.84 18.13
CA ALA A 636 16.13 12.91 17.41
C ALA A 636 16.93 13.66 16.32
N ASP A 637 18.14 13.18 16.01
CA ASP A 637 18.91 13.73 14.90
C ASP A 637 18.34 13.29 13.54
N ILE A 638 18.61 14.07 12.48
CA ILE A 638 18.20 13.80 11.10
C ILE A 638 18.68 12.40 10.66
N ASP A 639 19.91 12.03 11.01
CA ASP A 639 20.47 10.73 10.68
C ASP A 639 19.71 9.59 11.37
N GLN A 640 19.24 9.77 12.61
CA GLN A 640 18.42 8.78 13.32
C GLN A 640 17.03 8.61 12.68
N LEU A 641 16.52 9.61 11.96
CA LEU A 641 15.23 9.52 11.26
C LEU A 641 15.32 8.73 9.96
N THR A 642 16.51 8.48 9.40
CA THR A 642 16.68 7.59 8.25
C THR A 642 16.25 6.16 8.58
N ALA A 643 16.33 5.74 9.85
CA ALA A 643 15.84 4.45 10.34
C ALA A 643 14.33 4.25 10.14
N LEU A 644 13.56 5.33 9.98
CA LEU A 644 12.13 5.26 9.66
C LEU A 644 11.86 4.65 8.27
N ARG A 645 12.84 4.69 7.36
CA ARG A 645 12.77 4.05 6.03
C ARG A 645 12.38 2.59 6.14
N GLY A 646 13.04 1.83 7.03
CA GLY A 646 12.78 0.40 7.21
C GLY A 646 11.39 0.08 7.75
N LYS A 647 10.69 1.06 8.35
CA LYS A 647 9.35 0.87 8.94
C LYS A 647 8.22 1.42 8.07
N ILE A 648 8.40 2.56 7.41
CA ILE A 648 7.35 3.22 6.63
C ILE A 648 7.28 2.67 5.19
N ALA A 649 8.41 2.33 4.58
CA ALA A 649 8.44 1.79 3.22
C ALA A 649 7.58 0.53 3.04
N PRO A 650 7.64 -0.49 3.94
CA PRO A 650 6.83 -1.69 3.80
C PRO A 650 5.31 -1.43 3.92
N LEU A 651 4.90 -0.47 4.76
CA LEU A 651 3.48 -0.14 4.95
C LEU A 651 2.82 0.40 3.67
N THR A 652 3.61 1.05 2.83
CA THR A 652 3.13 1.77 1.63
C THR A 652 3.28 0.94 0.35
N ALA A 653 4.11 -0.10 0.38
CA ALA A 653 4.37 -0.98 -0.75
C ALA A 653 3.09 -1.70 -1.21
N GLY A 654 2.72 -1.52 -2.48
CA GLY A 654 1.54 -2.17 -3.08
C GLY A 654 0.18 -1.64 -2.57
N ALA A 655 0.16 -0.63 -1.69
CA ALA A 655 -1.07 -0.03 -1.16
C ALA A 655 -1.75 0.95 -2.14
N GLY A 656 -1.18 1.15 -3.34
CA GLY A 656 -1.62 2.16 -4.31
C GLY A 656 -1.36 3.58 -3.81
N ILE A 657 -0.25 3.77 -3.09
CA ILE A 657 0.21 5.05 -2.57
C ILE A 657 1.39 5.50 -3.43
N ASP A 658 1.30 6.72 -3.93
CA ASP A 658 2.37 7.35 -4.71
C ASP A 658 3.40 7.99 -3.77
N GLU A 659 2.90 8.67 -2.73
CA GLU A 659 3.72 9.45 -1.80
C GLU A 659 3.18 9.38 -0.37
N VAL A 660 4.09 9.23 0.59
CA VAL A 660 3.86 9.54 2.00
C VAL A 660 4.77 10.67 2.44
N ARG A 661 4.20 11.73 3.02
CA ARG A 661 4.95 12.86 3.59
C ARG A 661 4.73 12.90 5.08
N VAL A 662 5.82 12.92 5.83
CA VAL A 662 5.81 13.12 7.28
C VAL A 662 6.52 14.43 7.57
N GLU A 663 5.76 15.44 7.98
CA GLU A 663 6.25 16.78 8.30
C GLU A 663 6.28 16.98 9.81
N GLY A 664 7.36 17.55 10.33
CA GLY A 664 7.52 17.83 11.75
C GLY A 664 8.62 18.85 12.01
N ARG A 665 8.91 19.06 13.30
CA ARG A 665 10.01 19.93 13.75
C ARG A 665 11.03 19.08 14.49
N ILE A 666 12.31 19.29 14.22
CA ILE A 666 13.41 18.62 14.92
C ILE A 666 14.05 19.60 15.90
N ALA A 667 14.38 19.13 17.10
CA ALA A 667 15.15 19.90 18.07
C ALA A 667 16.62 20.04 17.59
N ALA A 668 17.11 21.27 17.43
CA ALA A 668 18.52 21.55 17.12
C ALA A 668 19.23 22.07 18.38
N ALA A 669 20.57 22.06 18.42
CA ALA A 669 21.35 22.53 19.56
C ALA A 669 20.88 23.91 20.07
N GLY A 670 20.39 23.96 21.31
CA GLY A 670 19.70 25.11 21.91
C GLY A 670 18.17 24.90 22.03
N THR A 671 17.40 25.98 22.17
CA THR A 671 15.92 25.97 22.15
C THR A 671 15.34 26.13 20.73
N ARG A 672 16.18 26.02 19.69
CA ARG A 672 15.79 26.27 18.30
C ARG A 672 15.30 24.97 17.65
N THR A 673 14.17 25.03 16.96
CA THR A 673 13.64 23.91 16.17
C THR A 673 13.72 24.21 14.67
N VAL A 674 13.89 23.18 13.85
CA VAL A 674 13.94 23.28 12.39
C VAL A 674 12.82 22.46 11.77
N PRO A 675 12.01 23.02 10.84
CA PRO A 675 10.97 22.26 10.16
C PRO A 675 11.58 21.36 9.08
N VAL A 676 11.16 20.09 9.05
CA VAL A 676 11.70 19.07 8.16
C VAL A 676 10.57 18.20 7.61
N VAL A 677 10.69 17.79 6.35
CA VAL A 677 9.78 16.84 5.71
C VAL A 677 10.54 15.59 5.29
N ALA A 678 10.12 14.45 5.85
CA ALA A 678 10.48 13.13 5.39
C ALA A 678 9.51 12.70 4.28
N ARG A 679 10.01 12.53 3.06
CA ARG A 679 9.21 12.12 1.89
C ARG A 679 9.58 10.70 1.47
N PHE A 680 8.56 9.86 1.37
CA PHE A 680 8.64 8.48 0.89
C PHE A 680 7.89 8.38 -0.43
N THR A 681 8.57 8.00 -1.50
CA THR A 681 7.95 7.87 -2.83
C THR A 681 8.10 6.45 -3.36
N SER A 682 7.03 5.93 -3.96
CA SER A 682 7.06 4.60 -4.57
C SER A 682 7.76 4.68 -5.92
N GLN A 683 8.90 3.98 -6.04
CA GLN A 683 9.62 3.82 -7.29
C GLN A 683 9.41 2.39 -7.86
N PRO A 684 8.93 2.27 -9.11
CA PRO A 684 8.78 0.97 -9.76
C PRO A 684 10.13 0.24 -9.85
N GLY A 685 10.17 -1.03 -9.42
CA GLY A 685 11.36 -1.87 -9.52
C GLY A 685 12.40 -1.67 -8.41
N SER A 686 12.59 -0.45 -7.90
CA SER A 686 13.57 -0.11 -6.85
C SER A 686 13.00 -0.01 -5.43
N GLY A 687 11.67 -0.03 -5.27
CA GLY A 687 11.01 -0.03 -3.95
C GLY A 687 10.56 1.36 -3.52
N VAL A 688 10.79 1.74 -2.26
CA VAL A 688 10.42 3.06 -1.76
C VAL A 688 11.69 3.88 -1.58
N ASP A 689 11.71 5.03 -2.25
CA ASP A 689 12.76 6.02 -2.10
C ASP A 689 12.45 6.96 -0.94
N PHE A 690 13.49 7.40 -0.23
CA PHE A 690 13.39 8.23 0.96
C PHE A 690 14.27 9.46 0.83
N THR A 691 13.66 10.63 0.94
CA THR A 691 14.34 11.91 0.86
C THR A 691 13.92 12.82 2.00
N ILE A 692 14.87 13.56 2.57
CA ILE A 692 14.59 14.61 3.55
C ILE A 692 14.69 15.95 2.84
N GLU A 693 13.63 16.76 2.91
CA GLU A 693 13.55 18.04 2.21
C GLU A 693 12.92 19.14 3.09
N PRO A 694 13.14 20.43 2.77
CA PRO A 694 12.42 21.52 3.45
C PRO A 694 10.91 21.48 3.14
N PRO A 695 10.08 22.17 3.95
CA PRO A 695 8.65 22.30 3.71
C PRO A 695 8.30 22.78 2.30
N ALA A 696 7.21 22.24 1.76
CA ALA A 696 6.81 22.53 0.39
C ALA A 696 6.41 24.00 0.19
N THR A 697 6.86 24.60 -0.91
CA THR A 697 6.53 25.98 -1.32
C THR A 697 5.62 26.05 -2.54
N ALA A 698 5.38 24.90 -3.20
CA ALA A 698 4.58 24.79 -4.41
C ALA A 698 3.30 23.94 -4.24
N ARG A 699 2.32 24.21 -5.12
CA ARG A 699 1.08 23.42 -5.25
C ARG A 699 1.37 22.04 -5.82
N VAL A 700 0.47 21.09 -5.58
CA VAL A 700 0.52 19.79 -6.26
C VAL A 700 0.03 20.00 -7.69
N PRO A 701 0.82 19.66 -8.73
CA PRO A 701 0.39 19.75 -10.11
C PRO A 701 -0.66 18.68 -10.42
N THR A 702 -1.64 19.02 -11.27
CA THR A 702 -2.54 18.06 -11.90
C THR A 702 -1.77 17.24 -12.95
N LEU A 703 -2.27 16.05 -13.28
CA LEU A 703 -1.65 15.20 -14.28
C LEU A 703 -1.77 15.78 -15.68
N ASP A 704 -0.61 16.02 -16.29
CA ASP A 704 -0.49 16.31 -17.71
C ASP A 704 -0.45 15.01 -18.55
N ALA A 705 -0.52 15.17 -19.86
CA ALA A 705 -0.57 14.05 -20.81
C ALA A 705 0.70 13.17 -20.78
N TYR A 706 1.86 13.70 -20.38
CA TYR A 706 3.10 12.94 -20.25
C TYR A 706 3.08 12.09 -18.98
N ALA A 707 2.75 12.70 -17.84
CA ALA A 707 2.63 12.03 -16.55
C ALA A 707 1.60 10.88 -16.60
N GLU A 708 0.48 11.07 -17.32
CA GLU A 708 -0.48 9.99 -17.57
C GLU A 708 0.11 8.78 -18.32
N LYS A 709 1.05 9.00 -19.25
CA LYS A 709 1.76 7.92 -19.93
C LYS A 709 2.69 7.23 -18.95
N VAL A 710 3.49 7.98 -18.21
CA VAL A 710 4.38 7.44 -17.16
C VAL A 710 3.60 6.54 -16.21
N ILE A 711 2.48 7.02 -15.66
CA ILE A 711 1.64 6.25 -14.73
C ILE A 711 1.03 5.01 -15.41
N ARG A 712 0.57 5.10 -16.66
CA ARG A 712 0.07 3.93 -17.40
C ARG A 712 1.14 2.86 -17.59
N ALA A 713 2.39 3.23 -17.82
CA ALA A 713 3.50 2.28 -17.89
C ALA A 713 3.76 1.67 -16.50
N ARG A 714 3.85 2.51 -15.46
CA ARG A 714 4.04 2.07 -14.06
C ARG A 714 2.97 1.07 -13.60
N ARG A 715 1.71 1.26 -14.01
CA ARG A 715 0.60 0.32 -13.72
C ARG A 715 0.84 -1.10 -14.25
N ARG A 716 1.64 -1.25 -15.29
CA ARG A 716 2.03 -2.56 -15.84
C ARG A 716 3.30 -3.12 -15.18
N GLY A 717 3.83 -2.43 -14.17
CA GLY A 717 5.12 -2.76 -13.55
C GLY A 717 6.31 -2.38 -14.42
N LEU A 718 6.13 -1.44 -15.36
CA LEU A 718 7.14 -1.07 -16.37
C LEU A 718 7.55 0.39 -16.21
N VAL A 719 8.78 0.72 -16.60
CA VAL A 719 9.29 2.09 -16.63
C VAL A 719 9.03 2.70 -18.01
N TYR A 720 8.64 3.98 -18.06
CA TYR A 720 8.41 4.67 -19.32
C TYR A 720 9.76 5.07 -19.97
N PRO A 721 9.95 4.94 -21.30
CA PRO A 721 11.25 5.09 -21.96
C PRO A 721 12.01 6.38 -21.63
N TYR A 722 11.33 7.52 -21.55
CA TYR A 722 11.97 8.81 -21.29
C TYR A 722 12.48 8.93 -19.85
N GLU A 723 11.88 8.21 -18.89
CA GLU A 723 12.38 8.15 -17.51
C GLU A 723 13.66 7.30 -17.43
N LEU A 724 13.77 6.25 -18.26
CA LEU A 724 14.97 5.42 -18.35
C LEU A 724 16.17 6.21 -18.89
N GLN A 725 15.97 7.05 -19.90
CA GLN A 725 17.04 7.85 -20.49
C GLN A 725 17.75 8.73 -19.44
N SER A 726 16.97 9.45 -18.64
CA SER A 726 17.50 10.29 -17.55
C SER A 726 18.18 9.45 -16.47
N PHE A 727 17.62 8.30 -16.14
CA PHE A 727 18.20 7.38 -15.15
C PHE A 727 19.56 6.81 -15.60
N ILE A 728 19.69 6.44 -16.88
CA ILE A 728 20.91 5.88 -17.45
C ILE A 728 21.99 6.96 -17.59
N ALA A 729 21.60 8.18 -17.95
CA ALA A 729 22.52 9.31 -18.05
C ALA A 729 23.16 9.66 -16.68
N GLY A 730 22.41 9.55 -15.59
CA GLY A 730 22.84 10.00 -14.26
C GLY A 730 22.78 11.53 -14.10
N GLU A 731 23.12 12.04 -12.92
CA GLU A 731 22.97 13.48 -12.59
C GLU A 731 23.82 14.39 -13.46
N ASP A 732 25.06 13.98 -13.80
CA ASP A 732 26.01 14.77 -14.59
C ASP A 732 26.06 14.34 -16.08
N GLY A 733 25.22 13.39 -16.49
CA GLY A 733 25.21 12.89 -17.87
C GLY A 733 24.31 13.65 -18.82
N THR A 734 24.34 13.23 -20.08
CA THR A 734 23.47 13.80 -21.13
C THR A 734 22.73 12.71 -21.87
N ALA A 735 21.45 12.94 -22.17
CA ALA A 735 20.66 12.10 -23.06
C ALA A 735 20.06 12.97 -24.18
N VAL A 736 20.28 12.57 -25.43
CA VAL A 736 19.76 13.26 -26.61
C VAL A 736 18.88 12.29 -27.39
N GLU A 737 17.59 12.60 -27.51
CA GLU A 737 16.67 11.78 -28.30
C GLU A 737 17.03 11.83 -29.80
N LEU A 738 16.93 10.67 -30.45
CA LEU A 738 17.17 10.49 -31.88
C LEU A 738 15.92 9.96 -32.58
N ASP A 739 15.63 10.45 -33.78
CA ASP A 739 14.58 9.91 -34.65
C ASP A 739 15.01 9.93 -36.12
N LEU A 740 14.30 9.19 -36.97
CA LEU A 740 14.62 9.06 -38.39
C LEU A 740 14.34 10.37 -39.15
N ASP A 741 15.30 10.80 -39.96
CA ASP A 741 15.10 11.85 -40.96
C ASP A 741 14.45 11.32 -42.25
N ALA A 742 14.34 12.16 -43.28
CA ALA A 742 13.77 11.77 -44.58
C ALA A 742 14.60 10.74 -45.35
N ALA A 743 15.89 10.56 -45.01
CA ALA A 743 16.78 9.57 -45.60
C ALA A 743 16.79 8.24 -44.80
N GLY A 744 16.14 8.19 -43.64
CA GLY A 744 16.13 7.02 -42.76
C GLY A 744 17.35 6.93 -41.84
N ALA A 745 18.09 8.03 -41.65
CA ALA A 745 19.19 8.10 -40.69
C ALA A 745 18.71 8.68 -39.34
N LEU A 746 19.29 8.23 -38.22
CA LEU A 746 18.98 8.77 -36.91
C LEU A 746 19.64 10.15 -36.71
N VAL A 747 18.84 11.16 -36.41
CA VAL A 747 19.28 12.53 -36.12
C VAL A 747 18.72 13.03 -34.80
N PRO A 748 19.42 13.95 -34.10
CA PRO A 748 18.90 14.60 -32.90
C PRO A 748 17.57 15.30 -33.16
N VAL A 749 16.62 15.11 -32.25
CA VAL A 749 15.31 15.78 -32.28
C VAL A 749 15.06 16.55 -31.00
N ASP A 750 14.48 17.74 -31.13
CA ASP A 750 14.03 18.57 -30.01
C ASP A 750 12.49 18.54 -29.98
N ARG A 751 11.95 17.59 -29.20
CA ARG A 751 10.50 17.43 -29.00
C ARG A 751 10.21 17.15 -27.53
N LEU A 752 8.99 17.47 -27.10
CA LEU A 752 8.54 17.15 -25.75
C LEU A 752 8.51 15.63 -25.52
N PRO A 753 8.98 15.14 -24.35
CA PRO A 753 8.94 13.74 -24.00
C PRO A 753 7.54 13.11 -24.16
N GLY A 754 7.52 11.86 -24.61
CA GLY A 754 6.30 11.09 -24.86
C GLY A 754 5.62 11.35 -26.20
N HIS A 755 6.16 12.23 -27.06
CA HIS A 755 5.65 12.47 -28.42
C HIS A 755 6.34 11.62 -29.50
N ASN A 756 6.94 10.49 -29.12
CA ASN A 756 7.52 9.52 -30.05
C ASN A 756 6.47 9.00 -31.04
N HIS A 757 6.87 8.79 -32.29
CA HIS A 757 6.00 8.29 -33.36
C HIS A 757 5.94 6.75 -33.43
N SER A 758 6.97 6.06 -32.94
CA SER A 758 7.15 4.59 -32.96
C SER A 758 7.10 3.98 -31.57
N GLY A 759 6.92 2.66 -31.50
CA GLY A 759 7.02 1.85 -30.28
C GLY A 759 8.45 1.64 -29.77
N ILE A 760 9.46 2.22 -30.42
CA ILE A 760 10.86 2.25 -29.96
C ILE A 760 11.33 3.70 -29.95
N VAL A 761 11.99 4.08 -28.86
CA VAL A 761 12.66 5.37 -28.69
C VAL A 761 14.17 5.13 -28.74
N CYS A 762 14.87 5.92 -29.56
CA CYS A 762 16.32 5.90 -29.69
C CYS A 762 16.90 7.14 -29.02
N ALA A 763 18.04 7.01 -28.36
CA ALA A 763 18.76 8.14 -27.81
C ALA A 763 20.27 7.91 -27.87
N ARG A 764 21.05 8.99 -27.85
CA ARG A 764 22.47 8.93 -27.51
C ARG A 764 22.63 9.36 -26.06
N VAL A 765 23.26 8.52 -25.25
CA VAL A 765 23.46 8.79 -23.82
C VAL A 765 24.94 8.81 -23.51
N SER A 766 25.35 9.78 -22.70
CA SER A 766 26.70 9.91 -22.14
C SER A 766 26.62 9.94 -20.63
N THR A 767 27.35 9.04 -19.96
CA THR A 767 27.32 8.89 -18.49
C THR A 767 28.74 9.03 -17.93
N PRO A 768 29.05 10.12 -17.20
CA PRO A 768 30.28 10.27 -16.46
C PRO A 768 30.38 9.22 -15.34
N THR A 769 31.57 8.67 -15.14
CA THR A 769 31.88 7.74 -14.03
C THR A 769 33.19 8.14 -13.37
N GLU A 770 33.50 7.61 -12.19
CA GLU A 770 34.79 7.87 -11.53
C GLU A 770 36.00 7.48 -12.38
N LEU A 771 35.87 6.40 -13.17
CA LEU A 771 36.92 5.92 -14.07
C LEU A 771 36.93 6.67 -15.41
N HIS A 772 35.77 7.16 -15.87
CA HIS A 772 35.60 7.92 -17.11
C HIS A 772 34.85 9.24 -16.84
N PRO A 773 35.53 10.27 -16.28
CA PRO A 773 34.91 11.55 -16.00
C PRO A 773 34.43 12.28 -17.26
N GLU A 774 35.03 11.98 -18.43
CA GLU A 774 34.63 12.51 -19.72
C GLU A 774 33.27 12.01 -20.23
N GLY A 775 32.72 10.95 -19.62
CA GLY A 775 31.47 10.32 -20.04
C GLY A 775 31.70 9.13 -20.98
N ILE A 776 30.95 8.05 -20.74
CA ILE A 776 30.89 6.90 -21.63
C ILE A 776 29.68 7.07 -22.54
N ASP A 777 29.92 7.18 -23.85
CA ASP A 777 28.89 7.32 -24.87
C ASP A 777 28.32 5.97 -25.32
N ARG A 778 26.99 5.90 -25.46
CA ARG A 778 26.23 4.71 -25.88
C ARG A 778 25.04 5.11 -26.75
N VAL A 779 24.64 4.22 -27.66
CA VAL A 779 23.35 4.31 -28.35
C VAL A 779 22.32 3.52 -27.55
N LEU A 780 21.26 4.19 -27.09
CA LEU A 780 20.22 3.62 -26.25
C LEU A 780 18.97 3.31 -27.08
N LEU A 781 18.46 2.09 -26.91
CA LEU A 781 17.18 1.62 -27.44
C LEU A 781 16.22 1.30 -26.28
N CYS A 782 15.04 1.92 -26.29
CA CYS A 782 13.99 1.66 -25.30
C CYS A 782 12.64 1.34 -25.97
N GLY A 783 12.05 0.18 -25.63
CA GLY A 783 10.70 -0.17 -26.05
C GLY A 783 9.63 0.62 -25.30
N ASP A 784 8.65 1.21 -26.01
CA ASP A 784 7.50 1.89 -25.43
C ASP A 784 6.35 0.88 -25.20
N PRO A 785 6.06 0.51 -23.94
CA PRO A 785 5.03 -0.48 -23.63
C PRO A 785 3.62 0.01 -23.91
N LEU A 786 3.39 1.31 -24.06
CA LEU A 786 2.06 1.88 -24.29
C LEU A 786 1.65 1.84 -25.75
N ARG A 787 2.60 1.65 -26.67
CA ARG A 787 2.35 1.49 -28.11
C ARG A 787 2.31 0.00 -28.45
N SER A 788 1.09 -0.55 -28.47
CA SER A 788 0.84 -1.96 -28.85
C SER A 788 1.68 -2.98 -28.07
N LEU A 789 1.95 -2.72 -26.78
CA LEU A 789 2.79 -3.57 -25.92
C LEU A 789 4.22 -3.76 -26.47
N GLY A 790 4.75 -2.78 -27.22
CA GLY A 790 6.06 -2.87 -27.86
C GLY A 790 6.08 -3.85 -29.03
N SER A 791 4.95 -4.14 -29.67
CA SER A 791 4.94 -4.93 -30.90
C SER A 791 5.81 -4.26 -31.96
N VAL A 792 6.65 -5.03 -32.65
CA VAL A 792 7.56 -4.51 -33.66
C VAL A 792 6.97 -4.65 -35.07
N ALA A 793 7.00 -3.56 -35.82
CA ALA A 793 6.68 -3.51 -37.25
C ALA A 793 7.82 -2.78 -37.99
N GLU A 794 7.60 -2.44 -39.26
CA GLU A 794 8.55 -1.64 -40.05
C GLU A 794 9.12 -0.41 -39.30
N PRO A 795 8.30 0.47 -38.68
CA PRO A 795 8.82 1.69 -38.08
C PRO A 795 9.78 1.43 -36.90
N GLU A 796 9.52 0.38 -36.12
CA GLU A 796 10.38 -0.04 -35.02
C GLU A 796 11.66 -0.71 -35.53
N CYS A 797 11.53 -1.62 -36.51
CA CYS A 797 12.67 -2.34 -37.08
C CYS A 797 13.65 -1.40 -37.80
N ALA A 798 13.14 -0.40 -38.53
CA ALA A 798 13.96 0.61 -39.19
C ALA A 798 14.80 1.42 -38.19
N ARG A 799 14.23 1.76 -37.02
CA ARG A 799 14.95 2.47 -35.95
C ARG A 799 16.00 1.61 -35.28
N ILE A 800 15.72 0.32 -35.05
CA ILE A 800 16.73 -0.62 -34.53
C ILE A 800 17.91 -0.69 -35.51
N ILE A 801 17.65 -0.89 -36.80
CA ILE A 801 18.70 -0.98 -37.83
C ILE A 801 19.53 0.31 -37.86
N ALA A 802 18.88 1.47 -37.92
CA ALA A 802 19.57 2.76 -37.95
C ALA A 802 20.36 3.05 -36.66
N ALA A 803 19.92 2.55 -35.50
CA ALA A 803 20.66 2.64 -34.25
C ALA A 803 21.94 1.79 -34.26
N LEU A 804 21.88 0.58 -34.83
CA LEU A 804 23.06 -0.27 -35.03
C LEU A 804 24.05 0.38 -36.01
N ASP A 805 23.55 0.96 -37.10
CA ASP A 805 24.38 1.70 -38.07
C ASP A 805 25.07 2.90 -37.42
N LEU A 806 24.35 3.69 -36.63
CA LEU A 806 24.91 4.82 -35.90
C LEU A 806 25.95 4.37 -34.85
N ALA A 807 25.68 3.28 -34.12
CA ALA A 807 26.60 2.74 -33.14
C ALA A 807 27.91 2.25 -33.80
N GLU A 808 27.82 1.64 -34.98
CA GLU A 808 28.98 1.23 -35.77
C GLU A 808 29.80 2.43 -36.26
N GLU A 809 29.13 3.48 -36.76
CA GLU A 809 29.78 4.73 -37.18
C GLU A 809 30.53 5.41 -36.03
N LEU A 810 29.87 5.52 -34.87
CA LEU A 810 30.43 6.14 -33.67
C LEU A 810 31.42 5.23 -32.92
N ARG A 811 31.44 3.93 -33.22
CA ARG A 811 32.20 2.90 -32.50
C ARG A 811 31.89 2.86 -31.01
N VAL A 812 30.60 2.90 -30.67
CA VAL A 812 30.10 2.86 -29.30
C VAL A 812 29.18 1.64 -29.10
N PRO A 813 29.03 1.13 -27.86
CA PRO A 813 28.11 0.04 -27.61
C PRO A 813 26.65 0.48 -27.72
N VAL A 814 25.79 -0.51 -27.95
CA VAL A 814 24.33 -0.34 -27.92
C VAL A 814 23.80 -0.85 -26.60
N GLU A 815 23.03 -0.02 -25.91
CA GLU A 815 22.34 -0.40 -24.69
C GLU A 815 20.85 -0.55 -25.00
N TRP A 816 20.29 -1.75 -24.82
CA TRP A 816 18.93 -2.06 -25.23
C TRP A 816 18.07 -2.56 -24.08
N PHE A 817 17.12 -1.71 -23.67
CA PHE A 817 16.04 -2.07 -22.76
C PHE A 817 14.92 -2.75 -23.55
N ALA A 818 15.04 -4.07 -23.65
CA ALA A 818 14.20 -4.92 -24.48
C ALA A 818 12.82 -5.12 -23.84
N LEU A 819 11.79 -4.66 -24.56
CA LEU A 819 10.37 -4.91 -24.28
C LEU A 819 9.62 -5.07 -25.60
N SER A 820 9.08 -6.27 -25.84
CA SER A 820 8.36 -6.54 -27.09
C SER A 820 7.34 -7.66 -26.96
N ALA A 821 6.12 -7.39 -27.44
CA ALA A 821 5.08 -8.38 -27.65
C ALA A 821 5.24 -9.20 -28.95
N GLY A 822 6.39 -9.11 -29.62
CA GLY A 822 6.68 -9.79 -30.87
C GLY A 822 6.27 -8.99 -32.11
N ALA A 823 6.27 -9.63 -33.27
CA ALA A 823 5.91 -9.00 -34.53
C ALA A 823 4.43 -8.56 -34.52
N ARG A 824 4.15 -7.37 -35.03
CA ARG A 824 2.77 -6.90 -35.20
C ARG A 824 2.03 -7.79 -36.20
N ILE A 825 0.99 -8.47 -35.73
CA ILE A 825 0.10 -9.25 -36.58
C ILE A 825 -1.03 -8.34 -37.07
N ALA A 826 -1.13 -8.14 -38.37
CA ALA A 826 -2.23 -7.40 -38.99
C ALA A 826 -2.65 -8.08 -40.30
N MET A 827 -3.96 -8.21 -40.50
CA MET A 827 -4.53 -8.96 -41.64
C MET A 827 -4.34 -8.25 -42.99
N ASP A 828 -4.13 -6.94 -42.95
CA ASP A 828 -3.91 -6.06 -44.10
C ASP A 828 -2.45 -6.04 -44.57
N SER A 829 -1.48 -6.15 -43.66
CA SER A 829 -0.03 -6.15 -43.98
C SER A 829 0.54 -7.51 -44.39
N GLY A 830 -0.23 -8.60 -44.30
CA GLY A 830 0.26 -9.95 -44.60
C GLY A 830 1.53 -10.32 -43.82
N THR A 831 2.58 -10.78 -44.52
CA THR A 831 3.87 -11.19 -43.95
C THR A 831 4.93 -10.09 -43.94
N GLU A 832 4.63 -8.87 -44.39
CA GLU A 832 5.63 -7.80 -44.56
C GLU A 832 6.32 -7.41 -43.24
N ASN A 833 5.59 -7.44 -42.12
CA ASN A 833 6.17 -7.21 -40.79
C ASN A 833 7.20 -8.30 -40.42
N MET A 834 7.03 -9.53 -40.91
CA MET A 834 8.02 -10.59 -40.69
C MET A 834 9.30 -10.35 -41.47
N ASP A 835 9.21 -9.79 -42.68
CA ASP A 835 10.40 -9.46 -43.49
C ASP A 835 11.24 -8.37 -42.80
N TRP A 836 10.60 -7.37 -42.20
CA TRP A 836 11.28 -6.35 -41.41
C TRP A 836 11.93 -6.89 -40.14
N VAL A 837 11.23 -7.81 -39.45
CA VAL A 837 11.78 -8.51 -38.28
C VAL A 837 13.01 -9.34 -38.66
N ALA A 838 12.98 -10.01 -39.81
CA ALA A 838 14.11 -10.77 -40.32
C ALA A 838 15.28 -9.87 -40.73
N ARG A 839 15.01 -8.69 -41.32
CA ARG A 839 16.05 -7.69 -41.63
C ARG A 839 16.73 -7.16 -40.37
N ALA A 840 15.96 -6.85 -39.32
CA ALA A 840 16.51 -6.41 -38.05
C ALA A 840 17.39 -7.50 -37.41
N LEU A 841 16.91 -8.75 -37.40
CA LEU A 841 17.70 -9.90 -36.93
C LEU A 841 19.03 -10.03 -37.69
N ARG A 842 18.98 -9.99 -39.03
CA ARG A 842 20.18 -10.06 -39.85
C ARG A 842 21.18 -8.97 -39.48
N ARG A 843 20.71 -7.74 -39.27
CA ARG A 843 21.58 -6.62 -38.92
C ARG A 843 22.20 -6.78 -37.53
N ILE A 844 21.45 -7.29 -36.55
CA ILE A 844 21.98 -7.62 -35.22
C ILE A 844 23.15 -8.59 -35.34
N VAL A 845 22.96 -9.68 -36.11
CA VAL A 845 24.01 -10.69 -36.34
C VAL A 845 25.23 -10.08 -37.05
N GLU A 846 25.02 -9.28 -38.09
CA GLU A 846 26.12 -8.62 -38.80
C GLU A 846 26.89 -7.65 -37.87
N PHE A 847 26.20 -6.92 -37.00
CA PHE A 847 26.81 -5.98 -36.04
C PHE A 847 27.64 -6.71 -34.98
N THR A 848 27.10 -7.76 -34.34
CA THR A 848 27.82 -8.50 -33.30
C THR A 848 28.98 -9.31 -33.87
N GLN A 849 28.84 -9.92 -35.05
CA GLN A 849 29.93 -10.62 -35.74
C GLN A 849 31.07 -9.70 -36.16
N ALA A 850 30.79 -8.41 -36.41
CA ALA A 850 31.80 -7.39 -36.67
C ALA A 850 32.52 -6.92 -35.38
N GLY A 851 32.16 -7.45 -34.20
CA GLY A 851 32.71 -7.08 -32.90
C GLY A 851 31.98 -5.95 -32.19
N GLY A 852 30.81 -5.54 -32.69
CA GLY A 852 29.94 -4.58 -32.01
C GLY A 852 29.29 -5.18 -30.76
N GLU A 853 29.20 -4.39 -29.69
CA GLU A 853 28.67 -4.85 -28.40
C GLU A 853 27.22 -4.37 -28.20
N ILE A 854 26.32 -5.29 -27.85
CA ILE A 854 24.93 -5.00 -27.49
C ILE A 854 24.66 -5.46 -26.06
N ASN A 855 24.47 -4.51 -25.15
CA ASN A 855 24.10 -4.75 -23.76
C ASN A 855 22.57 -4.78 -23.63
N ILE A 856 22.00 -5.97 -23.42
CA ILE A 856 20.54 -6.15 -23.34
C ILE A 856 20.06 -6.27 -21.91
N VAL A 857 19.12 -5.40 -21.54
CA VAL A 857 18.36 -5.46 -20.28
C VAL A 857 16.94 -5.91 -20.60
N VAL A 858 16.56 -7.09 -20.11
CA VAL A 858 15.19 -7.62 -20.26
C VAL A 858 14.29 -6.94 -19.22
N ALA A 859 13.67 -5.84 -19.62
CA ALA A 859 12.91 -4.95 -18.74
C ALA A 859 11.42 -5.30 -18.62
N GLY A 860 10.94 -6.33 -19.32
CA GLY A 860 9.54 -6.71 -19.31
C GLY A 860 9.22 -7.95 -20.15
N ILE A 861 7.99 -8.00 -20.67
CA ILE A 861 7.53 -9.11 -21.52
C ILE A 861 8.32 -9.10 -22.83
N ASN A 862 8.99 -10.21 -23.11
CA ASN A 862 9.66 -10.49 -24.38
C ASN A 862 9.10 -11.78 -24.96
N VAL A 863 8.33 -11.67 -26.04
CA VAL A 863 7.74 -12.81 -26.76
C VAL A 863 7.93 -12.66 -28.26
N GLY A 864 7.77 -13.74 -29.01
CA GLY A 864 7.91 -13.74 -30.46
C GLY A 864 9.36 -13.56 -30.91
N ALA A 865 9.66 -12.50 -31.64
CA ALA A 865 10.98 -12.26 -32.24
C ALA A 865 12.05 -11.82 -31.23
N GLN A 866 11.67 -11.09 -30.17
CA GLN A 866 12.63 -10.48 -29.24
C GLN A 866 13.52 -11.50 -28.50
N PRO A 867 13.04 -12.66 -28.01
CA PRO A 867 13.92 -13.67 -27.42
C PRO A 867 15.03 -14.17 -28.37
N TYR A 868 14.74 -14.28 -29.67
CA TYR A 868 15.75 -14.66 -30.67
C TYR A 868 16.77 -13.54 -30.87
N TRP A 869 16.31 -12.28 -30.97
CA TRP A 869 17.20 -11.12 -31.02
C TRP A 869 18.10 -11.04 -29.79
N ASN A 870 17.56 -11.32 -28.60
CA ASN A 870 18.33 -11.30 -27.36
C ASN A 870 19.43 -12.38 -27.38
N ALA A 871 19.13 -13.59 -27.85
CA ALA A 871 20.11 -14.66 -27.93
C ALA A 871 21.25 -14.32 -28.91
N GLU A 872 20.91 -13.83 -30.09
CA GLU A 872 21.87 -13.49 -31.15
C GLU A 872 22.70 -12.25 -30.81
N ALA A 873 22.16 -11.33 -30.00
CA ALA A 873 22.89 -10.20 -29.48
C ALA A 873 23.90 -10.56 -28.37
N THR A 874 23.75 -11.73 -27.73
CA THR A 874 24.68 -12.25 -26.71
C THR A 874 25.71 -13.25 -27.24
N MET A 875 25.65 -13.57 -28.54
CA MET A 875 26.66 -14.37 -29.24
C MET A 875 27.75 -13.47 -29.82
#